data_AF-A0A9D1LAN1-F1
#
_entry.id   AF-A0A9D1LAN1-F1
#
_cell.length_a   1.000
_cell.length_b   1.000
_cell.length_c   1.000
_cell.angle_alpha   90.00
_cell.angle_beta   90.00
_cell.angle_gamma   90.00
#
_symmetry.space_group_name_H-M   'P 1'
#
loop_
_entity.id
_entity.type
_entity.pdbx_description
1 polymer ?
#
loop_
_entity_poly.entity_id
_entity_poly.type
_entity_poly.pdbx_seq_one_letter_code
_entity_poly.pdbx_strand_id
1 'polypeptide(L)'
;MENLFQNAMWISFKSNARGKKNKINPWENVIDAKIRKTDIEKGSGLPVFHKRFKLKEGIQSCKIHLTALGCFNLYMNGRKIGTDELMPGWTDYEKRVLYYTYDVTDVAAQDNAVAVPVSSGWWQGRISLDTYGDNDTAFLCVIETIYESGETETICSDLTWRGTTSGPVRYADLWDGEVYNANFDSYEEISMPSYPRSKTWKVPYEFKNFKGVVSPKVGPSVRIREFLDMKPLTAVVYDGVDQNGTDFGAIRVLRTIENPSENAVLSLKKGETVIYDMGQNMVGWEHFTVRGAQDTTIVIRHAEMLNDSGKASRGNDGPEGSLYTANYRSAKAKGKYTLRGKEAGEEYRPAFTFYGFRYVELTADDDIELLAFRCDVVGSDNQETGYIETSDPDVNRLFRNILWGQRGNYLSVPTDCPQRDERLGWTGDTQVFACTAAYNANVCAFFHKWLQDARDSQREYGAFPDVIPRSRVVGEGGAAWSDAGIIVPYIIYKMYGDLSILEECYSSMLDYMDYLSVTNLEGPHQTYGDWLAYEPTESRLISIAYYAYDALLVSKASAALSKKPDDEYAERAEEYRDLYAKICRHFQNVYLNPDGTLKQTSQTAYLLALKFDLLPQDCREAARKALAEKIVKNGYRLSTGFVGSAILNQTLSEIGEGNLAYSL
;
A
#
# COMPACT_ATOMS: atom_id res chain seq x y z
N MET A 1 -24.11 -3.80 -20.28
CA MET A 1 -24.34 -2.77 -19.24
C MET A 1 -24.25 -1.43 -19.92
N GLU A 2 -25.26 -0.57 -19.75
CA GLU A 2 -25.16 0.83 -20.14
C GLU A 2 -23.92 1.43 -19.44
N ASN A 3 -23.16 2.25 -20.18
CA ASN A 3 -22.02 2.93 -19.60
C ASN A 3 -22.55 3.98 -18.61
N LEU A 4 -22.52 3.66 -17.32
CA LEU A 4 -23.00 4.49 -16.20
C LEU A 4 -22.55 5.95 -16.32
N PHE A 5 -21.32 6.18 -16.79
CA PHE A 5 -20.71 7.50 -16.92
C PHE A 5 -20.79 8.09 -18.34
N GLN A 6 -21.58 7.52 -19.26
CA GLN A 6 -21.64 7.97 -20.66
C GLN A 6 -21.99 9.46 -20.83
N ASN A 7 -22.80 9.99 -19.92
CA ASN A 7 -23.26 11.39 -19.92
C ASN A 7 -22.48 12.25 -18.91
N ALA A 8 -21.51 11.67 -18.21
CA ALA A 8 -20.69 12.38 -17.24
C ALA A 8 -19.39 12.86 -17.89
N MET A 9 -18.96 14.03 -17.43
CA MET A 9 -17.74 14.68 -17.87
C MET A 9 -16.69 14.57 -16.78
N TRP A 10 -15.48 14.14 -17.15
CA TRP A 10 -14.31 14.35 -16.30
C TRP A 10 -14.07 15.85 -16.16
N ILE A 11 -14.12 16.36 -14.93
CA ILE A 11 -13.93 17.78 -14.66
C ILE A 11 -12.71 17.99 -13.77
N SER A 12 -11.99 19.07 -14.04
CA SER A 12 -10.86 19.55 -13.23
C SER A 12 -10.94 21.07 -13.09
N PHE A 13 -10.17 21.68 -12.19
CA PHE A 13 -10.06 23.13 -12.14
C PHE A 13 -8.66 23.57 -11.70
N LYS A 14 -8.23 24.72 -12.23
CA LYS A 14 -6.96 25.34 -11.84
C LYS A 14 -7.18 26.31 -10.70
N SER A 15 -6.44 26.12 -9.62
CA SER A 15 -6.27 27.10 -8.56
C SER A 15 -5.82 28.46 -9.11
N ASN A 16 -5.99 29.50 -8.29
CA ASN A 16 -5.66 30.88 -8.69
C ASN A 16 -4.17 31.19 -8.72
N ALA A 17 -3.35 30.41 -8.02
CA ALA A 17 -1.91 30.64 -8.03
C ALA A 17 -1.32 30.04 -9.32
N ARG A 18 -0.48 30.80 -10.02
CA ARG A 18 0.28 30.31 -11.17
C ARG A 18 1.71 30.81 -11.08
N GLY A 19 2.66 29.96 -11.47
CA GLY A 19 4.07 30.31 -11.61
C GLY A 19 4.94 29.98 -10.39
N LYS A 20 6.25 29.82 -10.65
CA LYS A 20 7.25 29.38 -9.65
C LYS A 20 7.30 30.26 -8.40
N LYS A 21 7.00 31.56 -8.49
CA LYS A 21 7.01 32.49 -7.34
C LYS A 21 5.89 32.24 -6.33
N ASN A 22 4.85 31.52 -6.73
CA ASN A 22 3.70 31.19 -5.87
C ASN A 22 3.80 29.78 -5.28
N LYS A 23 4.88 29.05 -5.58
CA LYS A 23 5.15 27.71 -5.05
C LYS A 23 5.97 27.83 -3.77
N ILE A 24 5.52 27.20 -2.69
CA ILE A 24 6.20 27.12 -1.41
C ILE A 24 6.28 25.65 -1.00
N ASN A 25 7.42 25.22 -0.45
CA ASN A 25 7.48 23.92 0.18
C ASN A 25 6.70 24.00 1.51
N PRO A 26 5.67 23.16 1.74
CA PRO A 26 4.97 23.13 3.02
C PRO A 26 5.90 22.68 4.16
N TRP A 27 6.99 21.99 3.82
CA TRP A 27 8.01 21.52 4.74
C TRP A 27 9.23 22.44 4.66
N GLU A 28 9.71 22.93 5.80
CA GLU A 28 10.90 23.79 5.85
C GLU A 28 12.15 23.08 5.28
N ASN A 29 13.08 23.86 4.72
CA ASN A 29 14.46 23.50 4.37
C ASN A 29 14.69 22.07 3.81
N VAL A 30 14.73 21.93 2.48
CA VAL A 30 15.32 20.73 1.84
C VAL A 30 16.35 21.15 0.80
N ILE A 31 17.57 20.60 0.95
CA ILE A 31 18.83 20.99 0.29
C ILE A 31 19.01 20.36 -1.12
N ASP A 32 18.06 19.57 -1.63
CA ASP A 32 18.28 18.83 -2.87
C ASP A 32 17.35 19.27 -4.03
N ALA A 33 17.97 19.88 -5.04
CA ALA A 33 17.33 20.28 -6.29
C ALA A 33 16.81 19.11 -7.15
N LYS A 34 17.13 17.85 -6.79
CA LYS A 34 16.73 16.64 -7.50
C LYS A 34 15.43 16.00 -6.99
N ILE A 35 14.92 16.39 -5.82
CA ILE A 35 13.62 15.90 -5.34
C ILE A 35 12.54 16.69 -6.08
N ARG A 36 11.73 15.99 -6.89
CA ARG A 36 10.63 16.60 -7.66
C ARG A 36 9.64 17.27 -6.69
N LYS A 37 9.81 18.59 -6.57
CA LYS A 37 8.94 19.63 -5.99
C LYS A 37 7.75 19.13 -5.16
N THR A 38 7.93 19.11 -3.85
CA THR A 38 6.85 19.05 -2.83
C THR A 38 6.09 20.37 -2.70
N ASP A 39 6.21 21.27 -3.67
CA ASP A 39 5.73 22.64 -3.54
C ASP A 39 4.20 22.70 -3.60
N ILE A 40 3.59 23.40 -2.65
CA ILE A 40 2.21 23.85 -2.71
C ILE A 40 2.12 25.26 -3.25
N GLU A 41 0.97 25.58 -3.81
CA GLU A 41 0.65 26.97 -4.09
C GLU A 41 0.33 27.73 -2.80
N LYS A 42 1.02 28.84 -2.59
CA LYS A 42 0.88 29.70 -1.42
C LYS A 42 -0.58 30.10 -1.24
N GLY A 43 -1.16 29.72 -0.10
CA GLY A 43 -2.55 30.03 0.26
C GLY A 43 -3.60 29.19 -0.46
N SER A 44 -3.22 28.21 -1.28
CA SER A 44 -4.14 27.23 -1.88
C SER A 44 -4.25 25.98 -1.00
N GLY A 45 -5.36 25.26 -1.11
CA GLY A 45 -5.57 23.95 -0.51
C GLY A 45 -6.03 22.95 -1.56
N LEU A 46 -6.46 21.77 -1.14
CA LEU A 46 -6.89 20.73 -2.09
C LEU A 46 -8.05 21.23 -2.98
N PRO A 47 -8.08 20.81 -4.26
CA PRO A 47 -9.26 20.91 -5.10
C PRO A 47 -10.50 20.35 -4.42
N VAL A 48 -11.59 21.12 -4.38
CA VAL A 48 -12.92 20.69 -3.91
C VAL A 48 -13.94 20.93 -5.00
N PHE A 49 -14.60 19.86 -5.45
CA PHE A 49 -15.72 19.92 -6.39
C PHE A 49 -17.02 19.99 -5.61
N HIS A 50 -17.85 20.98 -5.91
CA HIS A 50 -19.10 21.22 -5.23
C HIS A 50 -20.26 21.36 -6.21
N LYS A 51 -21.40 20.75 -5.86
CA LYS A 51 -22.68 20.89 -6.58
C LYS A 51 -23.81 21.09 -5.60
N ARG A 52 -24.65 22.08 -5.88
CA ARG A 52 -26.00 22.19 -5.31
C ARG A 52 -27.01 21.68 -6.33
N PHE A 53 -27.99 20.94 -5.86
CA PHE A 53 -29.07 20.40 -6.68
C PHE A 53 -30.34 20.25 -5.87
N LYS A 54 -31.46 20.19 -6.56
CA LYS A 54 -32.78 19.97 -5.96
C LYS A 54 -33.32 18.64 -6.44
N LEU A 55 -33.96 17.91 -5.55
CA LEU A 55 -34.71 16.69 -5.85
C LEU A 55 -36.20 16.93 -5.55
N LYS A 56 -37.07 16.13 -6.17
CA LYS A 56 -38.52 16.18 -5.92
C LYS A 56 -38.87 15.44 -4.62
N GLU A 57 -40.12 15.58 -4.17
CA GLU A 57 -40.67 14.74 -3.10
C GLU A 57 -40.81 13.27 -3.55
N GLY A 58 -40.94 12.37 -2.58
CA GLY A 58 -41.09 10.94 -2.83
C GLY A 58 -39.80 10.29 -3.35
N ILE A 59 -38.65 10.61 -2.76
CA ILE A 59 -37.38 9.93 -3.09
C ILE A 59 -37.48 8.48 -2.58
N GLN A 60 -37.45 7.52 -3.51
CA GLN A 60 -37.45 6.09 -3.19
C GLN A 60 -36.01 5.57 -3.01
N SER A 61 -35.09 6.02 -3.85
CA SER A 61 -33.67 5.65 -3.81
C SER A 61 -32.83 6.80 -4.36
N CYS A 62 -31.70 7.11 -3.74
CA CYS A 62 -30.71 8.05 -4.25
C CYS A 62 -29.30 7.44 -4.10
N LYS A 63 -28.57 7.30 -5.20
CA LYS A 63 -27.23 6.72 -5.23
C LYS A 63 -26.23 7.67 -5.86
N ILE A 64 -25.02 7.72 -5.31
CA ILE A 64 -23.90 8.47 -5.89
C ILE A 64 -22.83 7.49 -6.33
N HIS A 65 -22.50 7.55 -7.62
CA HIS A 65 -21.40 6.83 -8.24
C HIS A 65 -20.29 7.82 -8.56
N LEU A 66 -19.10 7.62 -8.00
CA LEU A 66 -18.03 8.59 -8.18
C LEU A 66 -16.64 7.97 -8.15
N THR A 67 -15.72 8.68 -8.78
CA THR A 67 -14.28 8.39 -8.77
C THR A 67 -13.47 9.67 -8.93
N ALA A 68 -12.16 9.57 -8.74
CA ALA A 68 -11.22 10.64 -9.01
C ALA A 68 -9.90 10.10 -9.59
N LEU A 69 -9.25 10.93 -10.39
CA LEU A 69 -7.83 10.83 -10.66
C LEU A 69 -7.09 11.57 -9.55
N GLY A 70 -6.73 10.83 -8.51
CA GLY A 70 -6.30 11.34 -7.21
C GLY A 70 -6.91 10.50 -6.09
N CYS A 71 -6.90 11.01 -4.85
CA CYS A 71 -7.72 10.42 -3.79
C CYS A 71 -8.87 11.36 -3.42
N PHE A 72 -10.07 10.83 -3.13
CA PHE A 72 -11.24 11.65 -2.80
C PHE A 72 -11.91 11.21 -1.49
N ASN A 73 -12.68 12.13 -0.90
CA ASN A 73 -13.71 11.84 0.10
C ASN A 73 -15.03 12.47 -0.36
N LEU A 74 -16.17 11.86 0.00
CA LEU A 74 -17.50 12.36 -0.34
C LEU A 74 -18.17 12.95 0.90
N TYR A 75 -18.65 14.19 0.78
CA TYR A 75 -19.47 14.85 1.78
C TYR A 75 -20.78 15.30 1.16
N MET A 76 -21.88 15.08 1.86
CA MET A 76 -23.22 15.50 1.44
C MET A 76 -24.01 15.99 2.64
N ASN A 77 -24.61 17.17 2.52
CA ASN A 77 -25.52 17.75 3.52
C ASN A 77 -24.94 17.72 4.96
N GLY A 78 -23.66 18.05 5.12
CA GLY A 78 -23.00 18.14 6.42
C GLY A 78 -22.45 16.82 6.97
N ARG A 79 -22.41 15.75 6.18
CA ARG A 79 -21.93 14.42 6.60
C ARG A 79 -20.90 13.87 5.63
N LYS A 80 -19.83 13.26 6.15
CA LYS A 80 -18.98 12.34 5.37
C LYS A 80 -19.80 11.11 4.99
N ILE A 81 -19.75 10.71 3.73
CA ILE A 81 -20.44 9.54 3.21
C ILE A 81 -19.47 8.37 3.13
N GLY A 82 -19.88 7.22 3.68
CA GLY A 82 -19.06 6.02 3.76
C GLY A 82 -17.98 6.08 4.85
N THR A 83 -17.34 4.94 5.07
CA THR A 83 -16.23 4.75 6.01
C THR A 83 -14.94 4.32 5.30
N ASP A 84 -14.97 4.33 3.98
CA ASP A 84 -13.81 3.99 3.16
C ASP A 84 -12.84 5.17 3.17
N GLU A 85 -11.54 4.87 3.13
CA GLU A 85 -10.45 5.85 3.18
C GLU A 85 -9.58 5.70 1.93
N LEU A 86 -8.86 6.76 1.56
CA LEU A 86 -7.91 6.76 0.43
C LEU A 86 -8.51 6.25 -0.89
N MET A 87 -9.80 6.51 -1.13
CA MET A 87 -10.49 6.13 -2.37
C MET A 87 -9.93 6.89 -3.57
N PRO A 88 -9.90 6.30 -4.79
CA PRO A 88 -10.43 5.00 -5.15
C PRO A 88 -9.48 3.82 -4.87
N GLY A 89 -8.33 4.08 -4.22
CA GLY A 89 -7.19 3.17 -4.20
C GLY A 89 -6.29 3.37 -5.42
N TRP A 90 -5.22 2.60 -5.47
CA TRP A 90 -4.24 2.61 -6.56
C TRP A 90 -4.53 1.53 -7.59
N THR A 91 -4.67 1.91 -8.85
CA THR A 91 -4.69 1.01 -10.01
C THR A 91 -3.66 1.50 -11.05
N ASP A 92 -3.46 0.77 -12.15
CA ASP A 92 -2.76 1.35 -13.29
C ASP A 92 -3.65 2.41 -13.96
N TYR A 93 -3.49 3.68 -13.57
CA TYR A 93 -4.33 4.77 -14.06
C TYR A 93 -4.19 5.06 -15.56
N GLU A 94 -3.20 4.50 -16.28
CA GLU A 94 -3.20 4.56 -17.75
C GLU A 94 -4.31 3.68 -18.35
N LYS A 95 -4.73 2.64 -17.62
CA LYS A 95 -5.64 1.59 -18.08
C LYS A 95 -6.98 1.62 -17.38
N ARG A 96 -7.00 1.89 -16.07
CA ARG A 96 -8.21 1.73 -15.24
C ARG A 96 -8.24 2.68 -14.05
N VAL A 97 -9.45 3.12 -13.70
CA VAL A 97 -9.77 3.70 -12.39
C VAL A 97 -11.04 3.07 -11.84
N LEU A 98 -11.08 2.83 -10.53
CA LEU A 98 -12.24 2.25 -9.87
C LEU A 98 -13.23 3.33 -9.41
N TYR A 99 -14.53 3.08 -9.53
CA TYR A 99 -15.57 3.94 -8.95
C TYR A 99 -16.28 3.27 -7.78
N TYR A 100 -16.73 4.10 -6.85
CA TYR A 100 -17.47 3.70 -5.66
C TYR A 100 -18.94 4.08 -5.84
N THR A 101 -19.82 3.27 -5.27
CA THR A 101 -21.27 3.52 -5.22
C THR A 101 -21.69 3.65 -3.78
N TYR A 102 -22.35 4.75 -3.44
CA TYR A 102 -22.93 4.96 -2.12
C TYR A 102 -24.44 5.14 -2.24
N ASP A 103 -25.18 4.41 -1.40
CA ASP A 103 -26.59 4.72 -1.16
C ASP A 103 -26.66 5.91 -0.19
N VAL A 104 -27.27 6.99 -0.66
CA VAL A 104 -27.42 8.24 0.08
C VAL A 104 -28.88 8.58 0.31
N THR A 105 -29.79 7.61 0.17
CA THR A 105 -31.24 7.82 0.31
C THR A 105 -31.60 8.49 1.63
N ASP A 106 -31.00 8.07 2.74
CA ASP A 106 -31.27 8.62 4.09
C ASP A 106 -30.67 10.02 4.33
N VAL A 107 -29.80 10.49 3.44
CA VAL A 107 -29.16 11.81 3.52
C VAL A 107 -29.74 12.77 2.48
N ALA A 108 -30.31 12.24 1.41
CA ALA A 108 -30.94 13.01 0.34
C ALA A 108 -32.18 13.74 0.85
N ALA A 109 -32.27 15.02 0.50
CA ALA A 109 -33.39 15.89 0.81
C ALA A 109 -33.92 16.57 -0.47
N GLN A 110 -34.85 17.52 -0.34
CA GLN A 110 -35.25 18.35 -1.49
C GLN A 110 -34.13 19.31 -1.92
N ASP A 111 -33.41 19.90 -0.96
CA ASP A 111 -32.27 20.77 -1.20
C ASP A 111 -30.99 20.07 -0.77
N ASN A 112 -30.08 19.85 -1.72
CA ASN A 112 -28.85 19.10 -1.48
C ASN A 112 -27.61 19.89 -1.88
N ALA A 113 -26.52 19.62 -1.19
CA ALA A 113 -25.18 19.97 -1.63
C ALA A 113 -24.21 18.82 -1.37
N VAL A 114 -23.26 18.68 -2.30
CA VAL A 114 -22.13 17.77 -2.18
C VAL A 114 -20.83 18.55 -2.25
N ALA A 115 -19.83 18.10 -1.50
CA ALA A 115 -18.45 18.56 -1.57
C ALA A 115 -17.52 17.35 -1.68
N VAL A 116 -16.61 17.38 -2.66
CA VAL A 116 -15.68 16.29 -2.94
C VAL A 116 -14.26 16.88 -3.00
N PRO A 117 -13.53 16.92 -1.88
CA PRO A 117 -12.09 17.17 -1.91
C PRO A 117 -11.35 16.06 -2.65
N VAL A 118 -10.38 16.44 -3.48
CA VAL A 118 -9.52 15.53 -4.23
C VAL A 118 -8.06 15.89 -3.99
N SER A 119 -7.29 14.97 -3.42
CA SER A 119 -5.83 15.07 -3.28
C SER A 119 -5.10 14.43 -4.47
N SER A 120 -3.79 14.63 -4.55
CA SER A 120 -2.94 14.08 -5.61
C SER A 120 -2.91 12.54 -5.60
N GLY A 121 -3.00 11.92 -4.42
CA GLY A 121 -3.04 10.45 -4.25
C GLY A 121 -1.92 9.72 -5.00
N TRP A 122 -2.21 8.52 -5.49
CA TRP A 122 -1.29 7.76 -6.35
C TRP A 122 -1.23 8.27 -7.80
N TRP A 123 -2.18 9.13 -8.21
CA TRP A 123 -2.24 9.67 -9.57
C TRP A 123 -1.16 10.71 -9.84
N GLN A 124 -1.05 11.72 -8.98
CA GLN A 124 -0.15 12.87 -9.15
C GLN A 124 0.84 13.01 -7.99
N GLY A 125 0.62 12.32 -6.86
CA GLY A 125 1.51 12.39 -5.70
C GLY A 125 2.91 11.87 -6.02
N ARG A 126 3.87 12.13 -5.14
CA ARG A 126 5.27 11.73 -5.37
C ARG A 126 5.45 10.22 -5.57
N ILE A 127 4.58 9.43 -4.94
CA ILE A 127 4.54 7.97 -5.10
C ILE A 127 4.23 7.52 -6.52
N SER A 128 3.55 8.34 -7.33
CA SER A 128 3.36 8.05 -8.76
C SER A 128 4.69 7.96 -9.50
N LEU A 129 5.74 8.59 -8.95
CA LEU A 129 7.06 8.71 -9.55
C LEU A 129 6.96 9.28 -10.97
N ASP A 130 6.00 10.15 -11.27
CA ASP A 130 5.60 10.68 -12.58
C ASP A 130 5.27 9.60 -13.63
N THR A 131 4.87 8.40 -13.20
CA THR A 131 4.42 7.33 -14.10
C THR A 131 3.23 7.78 -14.95
N TYR A 132 2.29 8.51 -14.35
CA TYR A 132 1.08 8.99 -15.01
C TYR A 132 1.20 10.42 -15.57
N GLY A 133 2.41 10.99 -15.61
CA GLY A 133 2.69 12.33 -16.14
C GLY A 133 2.29 13.51 -15.24
N ASP A 134 2.58 14.74 -15.70
CA ASP A 134 2.19 15.99 -15.02
C ASP A 134 0.74 16.34 -15.39
N ASN A 135 -0.21 15.65 -14.76
CA ASN A 135 -1.64 15.84 -14.97
C ASN A 135 -2.31 16.47 -13.74
N ASP A 136 -3.29 17.35 -13.99
CA ASP A 136 -4.16 17.87 -12.94
C ASP A 136 -5.02 16.72 -12.37
N THR A 137 -5.38 16.79 -11.08
CA THR A 137 -6.40 15.91 -10.49
C THR A 137 -7.74 16.11 -11.21
N ALA A 138 -8.53 15.04 -11.35
CA ALA A 138 -9.84 15.12 -12.01
C ALA A 138 -10.90 14.32 -11.25
N PHE A 139 -12.16 14.65 -11.47
CA PHE A 139 -13.31 14.08 -10.78
C PHE A 139 -14.39 13.68 -11.80
N LEU A 140 -15.08 12.57 -11.51
CA LEU A 140 -16.19 12.05 -12.30
C LEU A 140 -17.29 11.55 -11.37
N CYS A 141 -18.54 11.92 -11.63
CA CYS A 141 -19.67 11.57 -10.77
C CYS A 141 -20.99 11.46 -11.54
N VAL A 142 -21.85 10.56 -11.06
CA VAL A 142 -23.24 10.39 -11.46
C VAL A 142 -24.06 10.20 -10.20
N ILE A 143 -25.12 10.99 -10.04
CA ILE A 143 -26.11 10.86 -8.97
C ILE A 143 -27.39 10.35 -9.62
N GLU A 144 -27.86 9.16 -9.24
CA GLU A 144 -29.09 8.55 -9.75
C GLU A 144 -30.15 8.55 -8.66
N THR A 145 -31.32 9.12 -8.97
CA THR A 145 -32.46 9.17 -8.06
C THR A 145 -33.65 8.48 -8.71
N ILE A 146 -34.31 7.59 -7.96
CA ILE A 146 -35.58 6.97 -8.33
C ILE A 146 -36.63 7.51 -7.36
N TYR A 147 -37.75 7.99 -7.90
CA TYR A 147 -38.88 8.49 -7.13
C TYR A 147 -39.96 7.41 -6.97
N GLU A 148 -40.83 7.54 -5.97
CA GLU A 148 -41.96 6.63 -5.72
C GLU A 148 -42.93 6.53 -6.91
N SER A 149 -42.97 7.55 -7.77
CA SER A 149 -43.73 7.54 -9.03
C SER A 149 -43.14 6.61 -10.10
N GLY A 150 -41.93 6.09 -9.91
CA GLY A 150 -41.14 5.38 -10.90
C GLY A 150 -40.32 6.28 -11.83
N GLU A 151 -40.41 7.61 -11.69
CA GLU A 151 -39.55 8.55 -12.42
C GLU A 151 -38.09 8.44 -11.96
N THR A 152 -37.15 8.60 -12.89
CA THR A 152 -35.71 8.62 -12.62
C THR A 152 -35.11 9.98 -12.97
N GLU A 153 -34.23 10.49 -12.12
CA GLU A 153 -33.43 11.70 -12.38
C GLU A 153 -31.95 11.40 -12.21
N THR A 154 -31.14 11.88 -13.16
CA THR A 154 -29.68 11.69 -13.17
C THR A 154 -28.98 13.04 -13.21
N ILE A 155 -28.03 13.26 -12.29
CA ILE A 155 -27.19 14.45 -12.24
C ILE A 155 -25.73 14.03 -12.43
N CYS A 156 -25.13 14.49 -13.52
CA CYS A 156 -23.75 14.15 -13.87
C CYS A 156 -22.75 15.24 -13.45
N SER A 157 -21.47 14.86 -13.33
CA SER A 157 -20.36 15.82 -13.35
C SER A 157 -20.30 16.53 -14.71
N ASP A 158 -20.32 17.86 -14.68
CA ASP A 158 -20.34 18.73 -15.86
C ASP A 158 -19.86 20.17 -15.50
N LEU A 159 -19.98 21.11 -16.44
CA LEU A 159 -19.55 22.50 -16.24
C LEU A 159 -20.51 23.35 -15.37
N THR A 160 -21.61 22.77 -14.87
CA THR A 160 -22.49 23.43 -13.91
C THR A 160 -22.00 23.26 -12.46
N TRP A 161 -21.04 22.36 -12.22
CA TRP A 161 -20.32 22.22 -10.97
C TRP A 161 -19.46 23.45 -10.66
N ARG A 162 -18.97 23.54 -9.41
CA ARG A 162 -18.03 24.57 -8.99
C ARG A 162 -16.80 23.95 -8.35
N GLY A 163 -15.63 24.53 -8.63
CA GLY A 163 -14.34 24.18 -8.03
C GLY A 163 -13.87 25.26 -7.06
N THR A 164 -13.32 24.85 -5.92
CA THR A 164 -12.70 25.76 -4.93
C THR A 164 -11.51 25.10 -4.23
N THR A 165 -10.69 25.89 -3.54
CA THR A 165 -9.56 25.44 -2.70
C THR A 165 -9.71 25.88 -1.23
N SER A 166 -10.96 26.11 -0.80
CA SER A 166 -11.30 26.69 0.51
C SER A 166 -11.37 25.70 1.67
N GLY A 167 -11.08 24.41 1.46
CA GLY A 167 -11.16 23.40 2.52
C GLY A 167 -9.96 23.39 3.48
N PRO A 168 -10.01 22.65 4.59
CA PRO A 168 -9.02 22.76 5.65
C PRO A 168 -7.73 22.00 5.35
N VAL A 169 -7.77 20.97 4.49
CA VAL A 169 -6.55 20.31 4.00
C VAL A 169 -5.88 21.21 2.96
N ARG A 170 -4.71 21.72 3.33
CA ARG A 170 -3.92 22.66 2.53
C ARG A 170 -2.90 21.95 1.65
N TYR A 171 -2.47 20.76 2.08
CA TYR A 171 -1.56 19.89 1.35
C TYR A 171 -1.81 18.44 1.77
N ALA A 172 -1.67 17.51 0.84
CA ALA A 172 -1.60 16.10 1.15
C ALA A 172 -0.74 15.37 0.11
N ASP A 173 0.15 14.51 0.58
CA ASP A 173 0.92 13.56 -0.20
C ASP A 173 1.12 12.27 0.61
N LEU A 174 1.12 11.12 -0.07
CA LEU A 174 1.18 9.81 0.58
C LEU A 174 2.54 9.56 1.26
N TRP A 175 3.64 10.12 0.76
CA TRP A 175 4.97 9.98 1.37
C TRP A 175 5.28 11.08 2.37
N ASP A 176 4.89 12.31 2.05
CA ASP A 176 5.29 13.46 2.86
C ASP A 176 4.36 13.75 4.01
N GLY A 177 3.06 13.53 3.81
CA GLY A 177 2.02 13.73 4.80
C GLY A 177 1.06 14.86 4.50
N GLU A 178 0.40 15.38 5.53
CA GLU A 178 -0.72 16.32 5.39
C GLU A 178 -0.50 17.64 6.15
N VAL A 179 -0.92 18.75 5.54
CA VAL A 179 -1.01 20.05 6.21
C VAL A 179 -2.48 20.44 6.32
N TYR A 180 -2.95 20.62 7.55
CA TYR A 180 -4.32 20.96 7.89
C TYR A 180 -4.36 22.32 8.61
N ASN A 181 -5.29 23.18 8.22
CA ASN A 181 -5.53 24.46 8.90
C ASN A 181 -7.01 24.59 9.27
N ALA A 182 -7.31 24.49 10.56
CA ALA A 182 -8.66 24.50 11.10
C ALA A 182 -9.36 25.86 11.01
N ASN A 183 -8.65 26.94 10.63
CA ASN A 183 -9.27 28.23 10.35
C ASN A 183 -10.13 28.23 9.07
N PHE A 184 -10.02 27.22 8.21
CA PHE A 184 -10.86 27.04 7.03
C PHE A 184 -12.07 26.18 7.37
N ASP A 185 -13.19 26.42 6.67
CA ASP A 185 -14.42 25.66 6.85
C ASP A 185 -14.20 24.18 6.52
N SER A 186 -14.73 23.30 7.36
CA SER A 186 -14.70 21.85 7.16
C SER A 186 -15.42 21.43 5.88
N TYR A 187 -15.13 20.22 5.39
CA TYR A 187 -15.81 19.70 4.22
C TYR A 187 -17.30 19.43 4.48
N GLU A 188 -17.65 19.08 5.73
CA GLU A 188 -19.02 19.01 6.23
C GLU A 188 -19.71 20.36 6.07
N GLU A 189 -19.12 21.45 6.59
CA GLU A 189 -19.66 22.81 6.44
C GLU A 189 -19.82 23.21 4.96
N ILE A 190 -18.80 22.96 4.12
CA ILE A 190 -18.84 23.27 2.68
C ILE A 190 -19.94 22.48 1.95
N SER A 191 -20.24 21.27 2.41
CA SER A 191 -21.27 20.39 1.82
C SER A 191 -22.70 20.74 2.23
N MET A 192 -22.93 21.80 3.01
CA MET A 192 -24.28 22.22 3.40
C MET A 192 -25.00 22.98 2.28
N PRO A 193 -26.30 22.71 2.00
CA PRO A 193 -27.08 23.48 1.03
C PRO A 193 -27.12 24.99 1.33
N SER A 194 -27.09 25.32 2.63
CA SER A 194 -27.08 26.68 3.18
C SER A 194 -25.73 27.39 3.09
N TYR A 195 -24.65 26.69 2.74
CA TYR A 195 -23.30 27.29 2.68
C TYR A 195 -23.31 28.55 1.78
N PRO A 196 -22.56 29.62 2.08
CA PRO A 196 -22.59 30.83 1.26
C PRO A 196 -22.06 30.57 -0.16
N ARG A 197 -22.73 31.12 -1.19
CA ARG A 197 -22.13 31.15 -2.53
C ARG A 197 -20.93 32.10 -2.51
N SER A 198 -19.75 31.62 -2.86
CA SER A 198 -18.56 32.47 -2.97
C SER A 198 -18.28 32.86 -4.41
N LYS A 199 -17.88 34.13 -4.61
CA LYS A 199 -17.38 34.62 -5.91
C LYS A 199 -15.99 34.07 -6.25
N THR A 200 -15.28 33.48 -5.28
CA THR A 200 -13.97 32.84 -5.52
C THR A 200 -14.09 31.44 -6.12
N TRP A 201 -15.27 30.85 -6.10
CA TRP A 201 -15.54 29.55 -6.71
C TRP A 201 -15.55 29.66 -8.22
N LYS A 202 -14.91 28.69 -8.88
CA LYS A 202 -14.72 28.69 -10.33
C LYS A 202 -15.58 27.66 -11.01
N VAL A 203 -15.85 27.92 -12.28
CA VAL A 203 -16.35 26.89 -13.19
C VAL A 203 -15.18 25.95 -13.51
N PRO A 204 -15.33 24.63 -13.35
CA PRO A 204 -14.30 23.67 -13.77
C PRO A 204 -14.15 23.66 -15.30
N TYR A 205 -13.13 22.98 -15.81
CA TYR A 205 -12.98 22.67 -17.23
C TYR A 205 -13.06 21.17 -17.46
N GLU A 206 -13.39 20.79 -18.69
CA GLU A 206 -13.39 19.40 -19.12
C GLU A 206 -11.96 18.86 -19.18
N PHE A 207 -11.69 17.78 -18.45
CA PHE A 207 -10.43 17.07 -18.44
C PHE A 207 -10.47 15.90 -19.43
N LYS A 208 -9.56 15.87 -20.40
CA LYS A 208 -9.60 14.91 -21.53
C LYS A 208 -8.46 13.89 -21.53
N ASN A 209 -7.56 13.95 -20.55
CA ASN A 209 -6.30 13.19 -20.61
C ASN A 209 -6.44 11.75 -20.10
N PHE A 210 -7.54 11.40 -19.42
CA PHE A 210 -7.82 10.01 -19.06
C PHE A 210 -8.23 9.21 -20.29
N LYS A 211 -7.53 8.10 -20.55
CA LYS A 211 -7.79 7.19 -21.69
C LYS A 211 -8.16 5.77 -21.26
N GLY A 212 -8.08 5.47 -19.97
CA GLY A 212 -8.44 4.18 -19.41
C GLY A 212 -9.95 3.97 -19.31
N VAL A 213 -10.32 2.86 -18.67
CA VAL A 213 -11.70 2.50 -18.36
C VAL A 213 -12.07 2.87 -16.93
N VAL A 214 -13.33 3.22 -16.72
CA VAL A 214 -13.91 3.39 -15.38
C VAL A 214 -14.69 2.12 -15.06
N SER A 215 -14.29 1.39 -14.03
CA SER A 215 -14.93 0.11 -13.65
C SER A 215 -15.36 0.12 -12.19
N PRO A 216 -16.38 -0.67 -11.80
CA PRO A 216 -16.80 -0.73 -10.41
C PRO A 216 -15.65 -1.18 -9.53
N LYS A 217 -15.64 -0.69 -8.28
CA LYS A 217 -14.73 -1.17 -7.24
C LYS A 217 -14.74 -2.70 -7.17
N VAL A 218 -13.54 -3.27 -7.17
CA VAL A 218 -13.26 -4.66 -6.84
C VAL A 218 -12.33 -4.71 -5.63
N GLY A 219 -12.33 -5.83 -4.91
CA GLY A 219 -11.52 -6.01 -3.71
C GLY A 219 -12.01 -5.23 -2.47
N PRO A 220 -11.33 -5.39 -1.33
CA PRO A 220 -11.67 -4.73 -0.08
C PRO A 220 -11.38 -3.22 -0.14
N SER A 221 -12.14 -2.44 0.62
CA SER A 221 -11.84 -1.01 0.79
C SER A 221 -10.68 -0.83 1.76
N VAL A 222 -9.96 0.29 1.67
CA VAL A 222 -9.09 0.73 2.78
C VAL A 222 -9.98 1.36 3.86
N ARG A 223 -9.76 1.00 5.13
CA ARG A 223 -10.55 1.43 6.28
C ARG A 223 -9.69 1.61 7.51
N ILE A 224 -10.20 2.38 8.47
CA ILE A 224 -9.75 2.30 9.86
C ILE A 224 -10.15 0.94 10.42
N ARG A 225 -9.19 0.22 10.98
CA ARG A 225 -9.34 -1.12 11.54
C ARG A 225 -9.66 -1.01 13.03
N GLU A 226 -10.91 -0.69 13.35
CA GLU A 226 -11.35 -0.30 14.71
C GLU A 226 -11.02 -1.34 15.81
N PHE A 227 -10.97 -2.64 15.46
CA PHE A 227 -10.60 -3.69 16.42
C PHE A 227 -9.11 -3.68 16.81
N LEU A 228 -8.30 -2.83 16.16
CA LEU A 228 -6.88 -2.61 16.43
C LEU A 228 -6.64 -1.22 17.04
N ASP A 229 -7.57 -0.68 17.83
CA ASP A 229 -7.39 0.60 18.55
C ASP A 229 -6.02 0.64 19.27
N MET A 230 -5.20 1.64 18.92
CA MET A 230 -3.83 1.77 19.44
C MET A 230 -3.71 2.97 20.37
N LYS A 231 -3.41 2.67 21.63
CA LYS A 231 -3.07 3.67 22.64
C LYS A 231 -1.57 3.66 22.93
N PRO A 232 -0.95 4.83 23.15
CA PRO A 232 0.47 4.89 23.54
C PRO A 232 0.75 4.12 24.83
N LEU A 233 1.85 3.38 24.84
CA LEU A 233 2.41 2.77 26.04
C LEU A 233 3.12 3.80 26.90
N THR A 234 3.93 4.67 26.27
CA THR A 234 4.65 5.73 26.98
C THR A 234 4.59 7.06 26.22
N ALA A 235 4.76 8.15 26.96
CA ALA A 235 5.05 9.47 26.42
C ALA A 235 6.28 10.06 27.10
N VAL A 236 7.29 10.44 26.31
CA VAL A 236 8.50 11.11 26.77
C VAL A 236 8.44 12.57 26.36
N VAL A 237 8.44 13.48 27.33
CA VAL A 237 8.53 14.93 27.06
C VAL A 237 9.96 15.39 27.30
N TYR A 238 10.50 16.17 26.37
CA TYR A 238 11.88 16.66 26.40
C TYR A 238 11.99 18.10 25.90
N ASP A 239 13.09 18.79 26.24
CA ASP A 239 13.42 20.14 25.76
C ASP A 239 14.89 20.27 25.32
N GLY A 240 15.12 20.13 24.01
CA GLY A 240 16.46 20.24 23.44
C GLY A 240 17.35 19.02 23.73
N VAL A 241 18.67 19.24 23.71
CA VAL A 241 19.68 18.18 23.65
C VAL A 241 20.83 18.48 24.61
N ASP A 242 21.22 17.49 25.40
CA ASP A 242 22.42 17.50 26.24
C ASP A 242 23.58 16.83 25.50
N GLN A 243 24.74 17.48 25.51
CA GLN A 243 25.95 16.92 24.95
C GLN A 243 26.52 15.85 25.89
N ASN A 244 26.71 14.63 25.37
CA ASN A 244 27.18 13.47 26.13
C ASN A 244 28.45 12.83 25.54
N GLY A 245 29.16 13.55 24.66
CA GLY A 245 30.38 13.07 23.99
C GLY A 245 30.14 12.20 22.76
N THR A 246 28.88 12.07 22.32
CA THR A 246 28.51 11.45 21.03
C THR A 246 28.36 12.52 19.95
N ASP A 247 28.18 12.11 18.70
CA ASP A 247 28.08 13.03 17.56
C ASP A 247 26.84 13.93 17.67
N PHE A 248 25.75 13.43 18.27
CA PHE A 248 24.47 14.15 18.33
C PHE A 248 23.98 14.47 19.74
N GLY A 249 24.58 13.91 20.81
CA GLY A 249 24.08 14.09 22.17
C GLY A 249 22.90 13.18 22.51
N ALA A 250 22.14 13.54 23.54
CA ALA A 250 20.90 12.88 23.96
C ALA A 250 19.79 13.91 24.21
N ILE A 251 18.53 13.54 23.97
CA ILE A 251 17.40 14.42 24.29
C ILE A 251 17.37 14.70 25.81
N ARG A 252 17.09 15.95 26.20
CA ARG A 252 16.94 16.29 27.62
C ARG A 252 15.54 15.93 28.09
N VAL A 253 15.38 14.72 28.62
CA VAL A 253 14.09 14.24 29.13
C VAL A 253 13.65 15.04 30.35
N LEU A 254 12.48 15.65 30.27
CA LEU A 254 11.83 16.37 31.36
C LEU A 254 10.93 15.45 32.18
N ARG A 255 10.18 14.56 31.50
CA ARG A 255 9.28 13.60 32.14
C ARG A 255 8.96 12.43 31.21
N THR A 256 8.75 11.26 31.80
CA THR A 256 8.21 10.07 31.15
C THR A 256 6.90 9.70 31.80
N ILE A 257 5.89 9.40 30.99
CA ILE A 257 4.54 9.09 31.43
C ILE A 257 4.20 7.70 30.90
N GLU A 258 3.90 6.77 31.80
CA GLU A 258 3.37 5.44 31.47
C GLU A 258 1.87 5.53 31.22
N ASN A 259 1.37 4.78 30.24
CA ASN A 259 -0.05 4.71 29.83
C ASN A 259 -0.73 6.10 29.77
N PRO A 260 -0.21 7.05 28.97
CA PRO A 260 -0.66 8.44 29.01
C PRO A 260 -2.14 8.62 28.64
N SER A 261 -2.77 7.65 27.97
CA SER A 261 -4.22 7.65 27.70
C SER A 261 -5.11 7.47 28.94
N GLU A 262 -4.57 7.02 30.08
CA GLU A 262 -5.31 6.93 31.35
C GLU A 262 -5.28 8.25 32.15
N ASN A 263 -4.39 9.18 31.78
CA ASN A 263 -4.26 10.49 32.42
C ASN A 263 -5.07 11.55 31.67
N ALA A 264 -5.74 12.44 32.40
CA ALA A 264 -6.83 13.24 31.85
C ALA A 264 -6.42 14.35 30.85
N VAL A 265 -5.17 14.84 30.88
CA VAL A 265 -4.63 15.86 29.95
C VAL A 265 -3.10 15.84 29.98
N LEU A 266 -2.43 15.97 28.82
CA LEU A 266 -1.00 16.26 28.74
C LEU A 266 -0.78 17.71 28.26
N SER A 267 -0.30 18.58 29.15
CA SER A 267 0.10 19.94 28.78
C SER A 267 1.51 19.96 28.20
N LEU A 268 1.72 20.70 27.11
CA LEU A 268 3.03 21.01 26.55
C LEU A 268 3.25 22.52 26.57
N LYS A 269 4.40 22.94 27.10
CA LYS A 269 4.84 24.32 27.04
C LYS A 269 5.56 24.61 25.73
N LYS A 270 5.51 25.86 25.28
CA LYS A 270 6.30 26.31 24.13
C LYS A 270 7.77 25.90 24.29
N GLY A 271 8.27 25.14 23.31
CA GLY A 271 9.64 24.60 23.30
C GLY A 271 9.78 23.18 23.86
N GLU A 272 8.73 22.62 24.47
CA GLU A 272 8.67 21.19 24.79
C GLU A 272 8.20 20.37 23.58
N THR A 273 8.72 19.15 23.49
CA THR A 273 8.31 18.14 22.50
C THR A 273 7.91 16.86 23.23
N VAL A 274 6.89 16.16 22.74
CA VAL A 274 6.52 14.81 23.21
C VAL A 274 6.80 13.76 22.15
N ILE A 275 7.34 12.61 22.55
CA ILE A 275 7.41 11.39 21.75
C ILE A 275 6.51 10.33 22.40
N TYR A 276 5.53 9.85 21.68
CA TYR A 276 4.70 8.70 22.05
C TYR A 276 5.31 7.41 21.50
N ASP A 277 5.43 6.38 22.34
CA ASP A 277 5.70 5.00 21.91
C ASP A 277 4.38 4.21 21.87
N MET A 278 3.96 3.78 20.70
CA MET A 278 2.73 2.99 20.52
C MET A 278 2.89 1.51 20.90
N GLY A 279 4.12 1.06 21.21
CA GLY A 279 4.42 -0.33 21.56
C GLY A 279 4.40 -1.31 20.39
N GLN A 280 3.95 -0.86 19.22
CA GLN A 280 3.80 -1.64 18.00
C GLN A 280 4.16 -0.78 16.80
N ASN A 281 4.94 -1.33 15.87
CA ASN A 281 5.10 -0.72 14.55
C ASN A 281 3.85 -0.99 13.72
N MET A 282 3.12 0.06 13.37
CA MET A 282 1.80 0.01 12.74
C MET A 282 1.76 0.87 11.48
N VAL A 283 0.64 0.79 10.75
CA VAL A 283 0.37 1.62 9.59
C VAL A 283 -0.96 2.33 9.77
N GLY A 284 -0.96 3.64 9.52
CA GLY A 284 -2.12 4.50 9.71
C GLY A 284 -1.68 5.92 10.04
N TRP A 285 -2.27 6.50 11.09
CA TRP A 285 -2.02 7.89 11.45
C TRP A 285 -2.33 8.20 12.92
N GLU A 286 -1.86 9.37 13.36
CA GLU A 286 -2.21 9.99 14.61
C GLU A 286 -3.68 10.43 14.66
N HIS A 287 -4.27 10.36 15.86
CA HIS A 287 -5.60 10.85 16.14
C HIS A 287 -5.62 11.46 17.54
N PHE A 288 -5.82 12.78 17.62
CA PHE A 288 -5.77 13.48 18.89
C PHE A 288 -6.82 14.56 19.02
N THR A 289 -7.10 14.92 20.27
CA THR A 289 -7.90 16.09 20.63
C THR A 289 -6.99 17.09 21.35
N VAL A 290 -6.98 18.34 20.88
CA VAL A 290 -6.08 19.38 21.41
C VAL A 290 -6.82 20.67 21.72
N ARG A 291 -6.33 21.40 22.71
CA ARG A 291 -6.73 22.77 23.03
C ARG A 291 -5.52 23.68 23.03
N GLY A 292 -5.67 24.90 22.53
CA GLY A 292 -4.61 25.90 22.43
C GLY A 292 -5.14 27.20 21.84
N ALA A 293 -4.28 28.20 21.69
CA ALA A 293 -4.65 29.45 21.06
C ALA A 293 -4.93 29.25 19.56
N GLN A 294 -5.73 30.15 18.98
CA GLN A 294 -5.90 30.21 17.52
C GLN A 294 -4.54 30.45 16.86
N ASP A 295 -4.33 29.85 15.68
CA ASP A 295 -3.10 29.94 14.89
C ASP A 295 -1.87 29.23 15.49
N THR A 296 -1.96 28.67 16.69
CA THR A 296 -0.95 27.71 17.18
C THR A 296 -0.82 26.57 16.20
N THR A 297 0.43 26.21 15.88
CA THR A 297 0.77 25.15 14.95
C THR A 297 1.43 23.99 15.67
N ILE A 298 0.97 22.79 15.37
CA ILE A 298 1.55 21.53 15.81
C ILE A 298 2.21 20.85 14.61
N VAL A 299 3.49 20.49 14.75
CA VAL A 299 4.21 19.63 13.80
C VAL A 299 4.24 18.22 14.36
N ILE A 300 3.85 17.25 13.53
CA ILE A 300 3.82 15.83 13.84
C ILE A 300 4.87 15.12 12.99
N ARG A 301 5.64 14.20 13.57
CA ARG A 301 6.62 13.36 12.86
C ARG A 301 6.48 11.91 13.28
N HIS A 302 6.82 11.01 12.36
CA HIS A 302 6.65 9.57 12.54
C HIS A 302 7.98 8.84 12.33
N ALA A 303 8.22 7.79 13.12
CA ALA A 303 9.36 6.89 12.92
C ALA A 303 9.06 5.45 13.38
N GLU A 304 9.70 4.48 12.74
CA GLU A 304 9.68 3.08 13.18
C GLU A 304 10.60 2.83 14.39
N MET A 305 11.63 3.66 14.56
CA MET A 305 12.72 3.47 15.53
C MET A 305 13.16 4.81 16.14
N LEU A 306 13.83 4.72 17.28
CA LEU A 306 14.54 5.85 17.91
C LEU A 306 16.04 5.69 17.70
N ASN A 307 16.76 6.82 17.73
CA ASN A 307 18.21 6.84 17.82
C ASN A 307 18.65 6.26 19.18
N ASP A 308 19.44 5.20 19.15
CA ASP A 308 19.80 4.41 20.33
C ASP A 308 20.95 4.97 21.18
N SER A 309 21.78 5.85 20.63
CA SER A 309 23.08 6.19 21.21
C SER A 309 23.63 7.56 20.82
N GLY A 310 22.98 8.29 19.91
CA GLY A 310 23.48 9.55 19.37
C GLY A 310 24.78 9.45 18.56
N LYS A 311 25.23 8.25 18.17
CA LYS A 311 26.50 8.03 17.44
C LYS A 311 26.28 7.83 15.94
N ALA A 312 26.91 8.65 15.11
CA ALA A 312 26.84 8.52 13.66
C ALA A 312 27.40 7.16 13.17
N SER A 313 28.41 6.62 13.86
CA SER A 313 28.98 5.29 13.58
C SER A 313 28.01 4.12 13.78
N ARG A 314 26.92 4.33 14.52
CA ARG A 314 25.82 3.37 14.72
C ARG A 314 24.71 3.51 13.68
N GLY A 315 24.83 4.50 12.79
CA GLY A 315 23.83 4.85 11.78
C GLY A 315 22.87 5.94 12.23
N ASN A 316 23.01 6.48 13.44
CA ASN A 316 22.08 7.46 14.00
C ASN A 316 22.09 8.76 13.18
N ASP A 317 20.93 9.39 13.08
CA ASP A 317 20.71 10.67 12.38
C ASP A 317 20.29 11.81 13.32
N GLY A 318 20.33 11.55 14.63
CA GLY A 318 19.92 12.48 15.68
C GLY A 318 20.36 12.01 17.07
N PRO A 319 20.04 12.82 18.11
CA PRO A 319 20.41 12.53 19.49
C PRO A 319 19.76 11.24 19.99
N GLU A 320 20.41 10.58 20.94
CA GLU A 320 19.82 9.44 21.66
C GLU A 320 18.41 9.79 22.18
N GLY A 321 17.46 8.87 21.97
CA GLY A 321 16.06 9.01 22.34
C GLY A 321 15.18 9.77 21.35
N SER A 322 15.74 10.47 20.35
CA SER A 322 14.93 11.11 19.30
C SER A 322 14.51 10.12 18.21
N LEU A 323 13.55 10.51 17.37
CA LEU A 323 13.17 9.72 16.20
C LEU A 323 14.37 9.47 15.26
N TYR A 324 14.50 8.24 14.76
CA TYR A 324 15.40 7.87 13.65
C TYR A 324 14.63 7.87 12.33
N THR A 325 15.08 8.67 11.35
CA THR A 325 14.33 8.94 10.12
C THR A 325 15.11 8.69 8.83
N ALA A 326 16.41 8.38 8.89
CA ALA A 326 17.23 8.17 7.71
C ALA A 326 16.72 7.03 6.80
N ASN A 327 16.08 5.99 7.36
CA ASN A 327 15.48 4.90 6.59
C ASN A 327 14.22 5.30 5.80
N TYR A 328 13.62 6.47 6.07
CA TYR A 328 12.50 7.00 5.27
C TYR A 328 12.97 7.61 3.94
N ARG A 329 14.29 7.77 3.78
CA ARG A 329 14.95 8.36 2.59
C ARG A 329 14.36 9.75 2.29
N SER A 330 13.65 9.92 1.18
CA SER A 330 13.08 11.22 0.80
C SER A 330 11.63 11.43 1.25
N ALA A 331 10.96 10.43 1.83
CA ALA A 331 9.63 10.58 2.42
C ALA A 331 9.74 11.40 3.70
N LYS A 332 8.93 12.47 3.81
CA LYS A 332 8.98 13.32 5.00
C LYS A 332 8.27 12.70 6.21
N ALA A 333 7.18 11.98 5.99
CA ALA A 333 6.34 11.40 7.05
C ALA A 333 5.96 12.41 8.16
N LYS A 334 5.53 13.61 7.75
CA LYS A 334 5.20 14.73 8.65
C LYS A 334 3.73 15.15 8.54
N GLY A 335 3.15 15.53 9.66
CA GLY A 335 1.88 16.24 9.73
C GLY A 335 2.09 17.69 10.17
N LYS A 336 1.18 18.57 9.78
CA LYS A 336 1.08 19.91 10.36
C LYS A 336 -0.38 20.28 10.59
N TYR A 337 -0.72 20.65 11.81
CA TYR A 337 -2.06 21.06 12.20
C TYR A 337 -2.04 22.48 12.78
N THR A 338 -2.85 23.39 12.23
CA THR A 338 -3.03 24.75 12.75
C THR A 338 -4.42 24.87 13.40
N LEU A 339 -4.44 25.29 14.67
CA LEU A 339 -5.63 25.37 15.52
C LEU A 339 -6.53 26.56 15.14
N ARG A 340 -7.85 26.38 15.31
CA ARG A 340 -8.85 27.46 15.24
C ARG A 340 -9.05 28.15 16.60
N GLY A 341 -8.60 27.54 17.69
CA GLY A 341 -8.70 28.04 19.06
C GLY A 341 -10.02 27.72 19.76
N LYS A 342 -10.61 26.54 19.52
CA LYS A 342 -11.88 26.16 20.21
C LYS A 342 -11.63 25.84 21.68
N GLU A 343 -12.38 26.48 22.57
CA GLU A 343 -12.27 26.29 24.03
C GLU A 343 -12.56 24.85 24.48
N ALA A 344 -13.49 24.16 23.80
CA ALA A 344 -13.83 22.77 24.08
C ALA A 344 -12.79 21.75 23.55
N GLY A 345 -11.77 22.21 22.81
CA GLY A 345 -10.83 21.37 22.08
C GLY A 345 -11.27 21.09 20.64
N GLU A 346 -10.29 20.65 19.84
CA GLU A 346 -10.44 20.32 18.42
C GLU A 346 -9.87 18.91 18.18
N GLU A 347 -10.64 18.06 17.50
CA GLU A 347 -10.20 16.71 17.12
C GLU A 347 -9.59 16.74 15.71
N TYR A 348 -8.47 16.03 15.55
CA TYR A 348 -7.75 15.93 14.28
C TYR A 348 -7.24 14.52 14.02
N ARG A 349 -7.37 14.12 12.75
CA ARG A 349 -6.63 13.05 12.08
C ARG A 349 -6.45 13.44 10.60
N PRO A 350 -5.41 12.95 9.91
CA PRO A 350 -5.30 13.15 8.47
C PRO A 350 -6.34 12.33 7.69
N ALA A 351 -6.55 12.68 6.43
CA ALA A 351 -7.53 12.04 5.54
C ALA A 351 -6.94 11.56 4.20
N PHE A 352 -5.78 12.09 3.79
CA PHE A 352 -5.21 11.87 2.46
C PHE A 352 -3.74 11.44 2.48
N THR A 353 -3.29 10.87 3.59
CA THR A 353 -1.95 10.28 3.74
C THR A 353 -1.99 9.07 4.67
N PHE A 354 -0.87 8.35 4.78
CA PHE A 354 -0.66 7.32 5.79
C PHE A 354 0.83 7.18 6.08
N TYR A 355 1.16 6.63 7.24
CA TYR A 355 2.53 6.45 7.70
C TYR A 355 2.71 5.02 8.23
N GLY A 356 3.91 4.45 8.06
CA GLY A 356 4.38 3.30 8.84
C GLY A 356 5.25 3.78 9.99
N PHE A 357 4.92 3.44 11.23
CA PHE A 357 5.58 3.97 12.42
C PHE A 357 5.25 3.20 13.71
N ARG A 358 6.13 3.33 14.70
CA ARG A 358 5.86 2.99 16.11
C ARG A 358 5.83 4.22 16.99
N TYR A 359 6.61 5.24 16.64
CA TYR A 359 6.81 6.44 17.43
C TYR A 359 6.21 7.66 16.73
N VAL A 360 5.54 8.51 17.50
CA VAL A 360 4.97 9.78 17.04
C VAL A 360 5.53 10.92 17.88
N GLU A 361 6.17 11.90 17.25
CA GLU A 361 6.69 13.11 17.88
C GLU A 361 5.77 14.30 17.58
N LEU A 362 5.36 15.05 18.60
CA LEU A 362 4.58 16.30 18.45
C LEU A 362 5.32 17.47 19.10
N THR A 363 5.41 18.58 18.37
CA THR A 363 5.95 19.86 18.86
C THR A 363 5.00 20.99 18.46
N ALA A 364 4.71 21.91 19.40
CA ALA A 364 3.90 23.09 19.16
C ALA A 364 4.73 24.39 19.24
N ASP A 365 4.35 25.41 18.49
CA ASP A 365 5.01 26.74 18.51
C ASP A 365 4.50 27.69 19.62
N ASP A 366 3.48 27.24 20.36
CA ASP A 366 2.93 27.85 21.57
C ASP A 366 2.42 26.78 22.54
N ASP A 367 1.98 27.19 23.73
CA ASP A 367 1.41 26.30 24.75
C ASP A 367 0.15 25.57 24.23
N ILE A 368 0.07 24.25 24.48
CA ILE A 368 -1.10 23.42 24.14
C ILE A 368 -1.44 22.42 25.25
N GLU A 369 -2.64 21.89 25.19
CA GLU A 369 -3.13 20.78 26.01
C GLU A 369 -3.66 19.66 25.12
N LEU A 370 -2.98 18.51 25.12
CA LEU A 370 -3.46 17.29 24.49
C LEU A 370 -4.46 16.62 25.43
N LEU A 371 -5.74 16.64 25.03
CA LEU A 371 -6.86 16.10 25.79
C LEU A 371 -7.04 14.60 25.56
N ALA A 372 -6.65 14.10 24.39
CA ALA A 372 -6.64 12.69 24.05
C ALA A 372 -5.62 12.44 22.94
N PHE A 373 -4.96 11.27 22.97
CA PHE A 373 -4.06 10.82 21.91
C PHE A 373 -4.19 9.31 21.72
N ARG A 374 -4.35 8.89 20.46
CA ARG A 374 -4.32 7.51 19.98
C ARG A 374 -3.79 7.49 18.55
N CYS A 375 -3.60 6.30 17.99
CA CYS A 375 -3.37 6.13 16.56
C CYS A 375 -4.41 5.18 15.98
N ASP A 376 -4.89 5.50 14.78
CA ASP A 376 -5.81 4.64 14.05
C ASP A 376 -4.98 3.72 13.13
N VAL A 377 -5.20 2.40 13.20
CA VAL A 377 -4.60 1.45 12.25
C VAL A 377 -5.43 1.46 10.97
N VAL A 378 -4.77 1.55 9.81
CA VAL A 378 -5.42 1.71 8.52
C VAL A 378 -4.86 0.70 7.52
N GLY A 379 -5.77 0.03 6.80
CA GLY A 379 -5.40 -0.94 5.78
C GLY A 379 -6.61 -1.44 5.02
N SER A 380 -6.39 -2.27 4.01
CA SER A 380 -7.45 -2.99 3.31
C SER A 380 -8.23 -3.88 4.28
N ASP A 381 -9.56 -3.83 4.17
CA ASP A 381 -10.51 -4.47 5.07
C ASP A 381 -10.60 -6.00 4.88
N ASN A 382 -9.47 -6.69 4.95
CA ASN A 382 -9.38 -8.14 4.87
C ASN A 382 -9.80 -8.75 6.21
N GLN A 383 -10.68 -9.75 6.19
CA GLN A 383 -11.06 -10.45 7.42
C GLN A 383 -9.92 -11.35 7.87
N GLU A 384 -9.44 -11.20 9.10
CA GLU A 384 -8.44 -12.11 9.68
C GLU A 384 -9.09 -13.46 10.01
N THR A 385 -8.46 -14.56 9.56
CA THR A 385 -9.01 -15.92 9.63
C THR A 385 -8.07 -16.92 10.27
N GLY A 386 -6.76 -16.62 10.31
CA GLY A 386 -5.73 -17.48 10.87
C GLY A 386 -5.30 -17.07 12.27
N TYR A 387 -5.09 -18.06 13.13
CA TYR A 387 -4.55 -17.86 14.48
C TYR A 387 -3.67 -19.06 14.86
N ILE A 388 -2.55 -18.79 15.53
CA ILE A 388 -1.69 -19.81 16.12
C ILE A 388 -1.20 -19.36 17.49
N GLU A 389 -1.17 -20.30 18.43
CA GLU A 389 -0.50 -20.17 19.71
C GLU A 389 0.24 -21.47 20.00
N THR A 390 1.48 -21.34 20.44
CA THR A 390 2.40 -22.44 20.75
C THR A 390 2.87 -22.32 22.19
N SER A 391 3.56 -23.34 22.70
CA SER A 391 4.22 -23.28 24.01
C SER A 391 5.45 -22.36 24.04
N ASP A 392 5.93 -21.90 22.88
CA ASP A 392 7.11 -21.04 22.78
C ASP A 392 6.71 -19.57 22.60
N PRO A 393 7.04 -18.68 23.56
CA PRO A 393 6.66 -17.27 23.49
C PRO A 393 7.33 -16.50 22.34
N ASP A 394 8.51 -16.92 21.89
CA ASP A 394 9.25 -16.28 20.80
C ASP A 394 8.63 -16.63 19.45
N VAL A 395 8.21 -17.88 19.24
CA VAL A 395 7.43 -18.28 18.05
C VAL A 395 6.10 -17.53 18.00
N ASN A 396 5.41 -17.40 19.14
CA ASN A 396 4.17 -16.63 19.22
C ASN A 396 4.41 -15.14 18.91
N ARG A 397 5.55 -14.58 19.33
CA ARG A 397 5.94 -13.21 18.99
C ARG A 397 6.26 -13.08 17.50
N LEU A 398 6.98 -14.02 16.90
CA LEU A 398 7.27 -14.05 15.47
C LEU A 398 5.98 -14.04 14.64
N PHE A 399 5.02 -14.91 14.96
CA PHE A 399 3.73 -14.92 14.26
C PHE A 399 2.98 -13.59 14.36
N ARG A 400 2.94 -12.99 15.56
CA ARG A 400 2.34 -11.66 15.74
C ARG A 400 3.05 -10.59 14.89
N ASN A 401 4.37 -10.64 14.81
CA ASN A 401 5.14 -9.71 13.99
C ASN A 401 4.83 -9.89 12.50
N ILE A 402 4.69 -11.13 12.02
CA ILE A 402 4.28 -11.45 10.64
C ILE A 402 2.89 -10.87 10.34
N LEU A 403 1.93 -11.05 11.25
CA LEU A 403 0.57 -10.53 11.08
C LEU A 403 0.56 -8.99 11.01
N TRP A 404 1.33 -8.32 11.87
CA TRP A 404 1.47 -6.86 11.80
C TRP A 404 2.19 -6.38 10.54
N GLY A 405 3.19 -7.11 10.06
CA GLY A 405 3.83 -6.86 8.77
C GLY A 405 2.85 -6.96 7.60
N GLN A 406 1.96 -7.96 7.61
CA GLN A 406 0.90 -8.10 6.62
C GLN A 406 -0.12 -6.96 6.70
N ARG A 407 -0.63 -6.65 7.91
CA ARG A 407 -1.57 -5.54 8.13
C ARG A 407 -1.03 -4.23 7.58
N GLY A 408 0.26 -3.97 7.80
CA GLY A 408 0.91 -2.75 7.35
C GLY A 408 1.08 -2.65 5.84
N ASN A 409 1.26 -3.78 5.15
CA ASN A 409 1.57 -3.79 3.73
C ASN A 409 0.36 -4.07 2.82
N TYR A 410 -0.82 -4.32 3.39
CA TYR A 410 -2.03 -4.60 2.61
C TYR A 410 -2.91 -3.35 2.65
N LEU A 411 -2.55 -2.35 1.86
CA LEU A 411 -3.29 -1.10 1.72
C LEU A 411 -3.45 -0.80 0.23
N SER A 412 -4.62 -1.12 -0.31
CA SER A 412 -4.95 -1.05 -1.75
C SER A 412 -4.15 -1.98 -2.68
N VAL A 413 -2.86 -2.21 -2.41
CA VAL A 413 -1.91 -3.08 -3.12
C VAL A 413 -0.98 -3.73 -2.07
N PRO A 414 -0.37 -4.90 -2.35
CA PRO A 414 0.56 -5.57 -1.43
C PRO A 414 1.94 -4.91 -1.51
N THR A 415 2.21 -3.94 -0.64
CA THR A 415 3.45 -3.13 -0.70
C THR A 415 4.67 -3.86 -0.12
N ASP A 416 5.87 -3.49 -0.57
CA ASP A 416 7.14 -3.94 0.03
C ASP A 416 7.32 -3.41 1.45
N CYS A 417 6.94 -2.15 1.65
CA CYS A 417 7.04 -1.48 2.93
C CYS A 417 6.03 -0.32 3.01
N PRO A 418 5.64 0.14 4.21
CA PRO A 418 4.62 1.17 4.34
C PRO A 418 5.13 2.57 4.71
N GLN A 419 6.43 2.75 4.97
CA GLN A 419 6.98 3.94 5.61
C GLN A 419 7.77 4.86 4.68
N ARG A 420 8.71 4.31 3.89
CA ARG A 420 9.63 5.11 3.06
C ARG A 420 9.01 5.54 1.73
N ASP A 421 9.78 6.28 0.93
CA ASP A 421 9.45 6.73 -0.43
C ASP A 421 9.47 5.58 -1.45
N GLU A 422 8.69 4.54 -1.19
CA GLU A 422 8.52 3.37 -2.07
C GLU A 422 7.07 2.92 -2.03
N ARG A 423 6.73 1.98 -1.15
CA ARG A 423 5.35 1.49 -0.94
C ARG A 423 4.75 0.97 -2.25
N LEU A 424 5.57 0.27 -3.02
CA LEU A 424 5.22 -0.24 -4.35
C LEU A 424 4.78 -1.69 -4.22
N GLY A 425 3.88 -2.12 -5.10
CA GLY A 425 3.42 -3.51 -5.14
C GLY A 425 4.44 -4.45 -5.76
N TRP A 426 5.59 -4.63 -5.10
CA TRP A 426 6.68 -5.47 -5.57
C TRP A 426 6.24 -6.93 -5.72
N THR A 427 6.43 -7.46 -6.92
CA THR A 427 5.89 -8.77 -7.32
C THR A 427 6.62 -9.92 -6.65
N GLY A 428 7.94 -9.81 -6.49
CA GLY A 428 8.76 -10.78 -5.75
C GLY A 428 8.34 -10.92 -4.30
N ASP A 429 8.19 -9.80 -3.57
CA ASP A 429 7.69 -9.76 -2.19
C ASP A 429 6.29 -10.37 -2.07
N THR A 430 5.42 -10.02 -3.02
CA THR A 430 4.04 -10.49 -3.03
C THR A 430 3.95 -12.01 -3.22
N GLN A 431 4.68 -12.57 -4.20
CA GLN A 431 4.58 -14.00 -4.50
C GLN A 431 5.16 -14.88 -3.39
N VAL A 432 6.24 -14.46 -2.73
CA VAL A 432 6.81 -15.22 -1.62
C VAL A 432 5.92 -15.21 -0.38
N PHE A 433 5.07 -14.18 -0.22
CA PHE A 433 4.23 -14.01 0.97
C PHE A 433 2.76 -14.39 0.76
N ALA A 434 2.26 -14.50 -0.48
CA ALA A 434 0.84 -14.70 -0.79
C ALA A 434 0.21 -15.90 -0.07
N CYS A 435 0.94 -17.02 0.06
CA CYS A 435 0.45 -18.20 0.78
C CYS A 435 0.29 -17.92 2.29
N THR A 436 1.29 -17.33 2.93
CA THR A 436 1.22 -16.90 4.33
C THR A 436 0.07 -15.92 4.55
N ALA A 437 -0.08 -14.94 3.64
CA ALA A 437 -1.16 -13.96 3.72
C ALA A 437 -2.54 -14.61 3.70
N ALA A 438 -2.73 -15.65 2.88
CA ALA A 438 -3.97 -16.40 2.76
C ALA A 438 -4.25 -17.36 3.94
N TYR A 439 -3.23 -17.77 4.69
CA TYR A 439 -3.46 -18.44 5.97
C TYR A 439 -3.95 -17.45 7.04
N ASN A 440 -3.35 -16.27 7.10
CA ASN A 440 -3.62 -15.27 8.13
C ASN A 440 -4.97 -14.56 7.97
N ALA A 441 -5.38 -14.28 6.73
CA ALA A 441 -6.59 -13.51 6.44
C ALA A 441 -7.24 -13.95 5.12
N ASN A 442 -8.54 -13.71 4.98
CA ASN A 442 -9.23 -13.79 3.70
C ASN A 442 -8.77 -12.63 2.80
N VAL A 443 -7.84 -12.97 1.90
CA VAL A 443 -7.22 -12.06 0.92
C VAL A 443 -7.68 -12.36 -0.50
N CYS A 444 -8.69 -13.21 -0.70
CA CYS A 444 -9.14 -13.63 -2.03
C CYS A 444 -9.53 -12.41 -2.89
N ALA A 445 -10.47 -11.59 -2.41
CA ALA A 445 -10.92 -10.40 -3.12
C ALA A 445 -9.80 -9.36 -3.33
N PHE A 446 -8.85 -9.27 -2.39
CA PHE A 446 -7.68 -8.40 -2.51
C PHE A 446 -6.80 -8.81 -3.69
N PHE A 447 -6.56 -10.12 -3.85
CA PHE A 447 -5.76 -10.63 -4.95
C PHE A 447 -6.50 -10.64 -6.30
N HIS A 448 -7.82 -10.81 -6.34
CA HIS A 448 -8.58 -10.55 -7.58
C HIS A 448 -8.36 -9.12 -8.08
N LYS A 449 -8.40 -8.14 -7.18
CA LYS A 449 -8.14 -6.74 -7.52
C LYS A 449 -6.68 -6.54 -7.96
N TRP A 450 -5.71 -7.03 -7.21
CA TRP A 450 -4.30 -6.82 -7.55
C TRP A 450 -3.91 -7.55 -8.86
N LEU A 451 -4.49 -8.72 -9.13
CA LEU A 451 -4.27 -9.42 -10.40
C LEU A 451 -5.01 -8.77 -11.57
N GLN A 452 -6.09 -8.03 -11.34
CA GLN A 452 -6.63 -7.12 -12.36
C GLN A 452 -5.60 -6.04 -12.71
N ASP A 453 -4.95 -5.43 -11.71
CA ASP A 453 -3.87 -4.47 -11.96
C ASP A 453 -2.69 -5.14 -12.68
N ALA A 454 -2.36 -6.39 -12.34
CA ALA A 454 -1.31 -7.16 -13.00
C ALA A 454 -1.56 -7.32 -14.49
N ARG A 455 -2.80 -7.66 -14.88
CA ARG A 455 -3.23 -7.78 -16.28
C ARG A 455 -3.22 -6.44 -17.00
N ASP A 456 -3.68 -5.37 -16.34
CA ASP A 456 -3.65 -4.03 -16.92
C ASP A 456 -2.21 -3.54 -17.14
N SER A 457 -1.29 -3.88 -16.23
CA SER A 457 0.13 -3.50 -16.26
C SER A 457 1.03 -4.41 -17.09
N GLN A 458 0.55 -5.59 -17.53
CA GLN A 458 1.30 -6.50 -18.38
C GLN A 458 1.62 -5.85 -19.74
N ARG A 459 2.83 -6.09 -20.23
CA ARG A 459 3.29 -5.53 -21.51
C ARG A 459 2.67 -6.28 -22.68
N GLU A 460 2.54 -5.60 -23.82
CA GLU A 460 1.99 -6.19 -25.05
C GLU A 460 2.77 -7.42 -25.54
N TYR A 461 4.03 -7.55 -25.15
CA TYR A 461 4.88 -8.69 -25.47
C TYR A 461 4.92 -9.77 -24.37
N GLY A 462 4.06 -9.66 -23.35
CA GLY A 462 3.81 -10.70 -22.34
C GLY A 462 4.51 -10.55 -20.99
N ALA A 463 5.53 -9.69 -20.87
CA ALA A 463 6.24 -9.52 -19.60
C ALA A 463 5.38 -8.80 -18.53
N PHE A 464 5.37 -9.32 -17.31
CA PHE A 464 4.87 -8.59 -16.14
C PHE A 464 5.96 -7.63 -15.60
N PRO A 465 5.59 -6.45 -15.08
CA PRO A 465 6.52 -5.54 -14.43
C PRO A 465 6.97 -6.04 -13.05
N ASP A 466 8.09 -5.50 -12.56
CA ASP A 466 8.63 -5.84 -11.23
C ASP A 466 7.78 -5.26 -10.07
N VAL A 467 6.96 -4.25 -10.35
CA VAL A 467 5.96 -3.70 -9.41
C VAL A 467 4.61 -3.52 -10.10
N ILE A 468 3.53 -3.80 -9.37
CA ILE A 468 2.15 -3.73 -9.83
C ILE A 468 1.32 -2.89 -8.84
N PRO A 469 0.67 -1.79 -9.26
CA PRO A 469 0.62 -1.24 -10.61
C PRO A 469 1.98 -0.81 -11.16
N ARG A 470 2.13 -0.82 -12.49
CA ARG A 470 3.38 -0.47 -13.19
C ARG A 470 3.91 0.88 -12.72
N SER A 471 5.22 0.94 -12.50
CA SER A 471 5.96 2.16 -12.22
C SER A 471 7.06 2.38 -13.26
N ARG A 472 7.29 3.63 -13.67
CA ARG A 472 8.30 3.95 -14.71
C ARG A 472 9.76 3.87 -14.23
N VAL A 473 10.01 3.51 -12.97
CA VAL A 473 11.36 3.50 -12.38
C VAL A 473 11.92 2.10 -12.11
N VAL A 474 11.15 1.05 -12.37
CA VAL A 474 11.59 -0.34 -12.24
C VAL A 474 11.48 -1.08 -13.57
N GLY A 475 12.05 -2.29 -13.63
CA GLY A 475 12.07 -3.14 -14.80
C GLY A 475 10.82 -4.00 -14.96
N GLU A 476 10.95 -4.98 -15.85
CA GLU A 476 9.96 -5.99 -16.18
C GLU A 476 10.67 -7.28 -16.62
N GLY A 477 9.98 -8.41 -16.56
CA GLY A 477 10.51 -9.73 -16.96
C GLY A 477 11.57 -10.33 -16.03
N GLY A 478 11.69 -9.84 -14.79
CA GLY A 478 12.69 -10.30 -13.83
C GLY A 478 12.34 -11.64 -13.17
N ALA A 479 13.31 -12.56 -13.15
CA ALA A 479 13.20 -13.87 -12.53
C ALA A 479 12.93 -13.78 -11.03
N ALA A 480 11.94 -14.55 -10.56
CA ALA A 480 11.31 -14.52 -9.24
C ALA A 480 10.46 -13.29 -8.91
N TRP A 481 10.25 -12.38 -9.86
CA TRP A 481 9.42 -11.19 -9.69
C TRP A 481 8.22 -11.27 -10.63
N SER A 482 8.45 -11.24 -11.94
CA SER A 482 7.39 -11.30 -12.95
C SER A 482 6.59 -12.61 -12.90
N ASP A 483 7.18 -13.69 -12.40
CA ASP A 483 6.58 -15.00 -12.17
C ASP A 483 5.37 -14.92 -11.21
N ALA A 484 5.24 -13.83 -10.42
CA ALA A 484 4.08 -13.56 -9.58
C ALA A 484 2.75 -13.59 -10.37
N GLY A 485 2.77 -13.23 -11.65
CA GLY A 485 1.60 -13.29 -12.53
C GLY A 485 1.08 -14.71 -12.80
N ILE A 486 1.89 -15.74 -12.54
CA ILE A 486 1.51 -17.17 -12.59
C ILE A 486 1.35 -17.73 -11.18
N ILE A 487 2.30 -17.43 -10.29
CA ILE A 487 2.40 -18.05 -8.96
C ILE A 487 1.26 -17.60 -8.05
N VAL A 488 0.97 -16.29 -8.01
CA VAL A 488 -0.08 -15.74 -7.13
C VAL A 488 -1.48 -16.26 -7.50
N PRO A 489 -1.96 -16.22 -8.77
CA PRO A 489 -3.29 -16.76 -9.08
C PRO A 489 -3.41 -18.25 -8.73
N TYR A 490 -2.36 -19.04 -8.97
CA TYR A 490 -2.37 -20.45 -8.59
C TYR A 490 -2.43 -20.67 -7.07
N ILE A 491 -1.66 -19.91 -6.28
CA ILE A 491 -1.70 -19.98 -4.81
C ILE A 491 -3.10 -19.63 -4.31
N ILE A 492 -3.72 -18.57 -4.81
CA ILE A 492 -5.05 -18.14 -4.34
C ILE A 492 -6.11 -19.18 -4.74
N TYR A 493 -6.07 -19.73 -5.95
CA TYR A 493 -6.90 -20.88 -6.30
C TYR A 493 -6.70 -22.05 -5.33
N LYS A 494 -5.46 -22.40 -5.00
CA LYS A 494 -5.16 -23.52 -4.08
C LYS A 494 -5.68 -23.30 -2.67
N MET A 495 -5.63 -22.06 -2.18
CA MET A 495 -6.06 -21.71 -0.83
C MET A 495 -7.57 -21.59 -0.69
N TYR A 496 -8.27 -21.11 -1.72
CA TYR A 496 -9.71 -20.79 -1.65
C TYR A 496 -10.61 -21.67 -2.50
N GLY A 497 -10.04 -22.47 -3.43
CA GLY A 497 -10.81 -23.25 -4.41
C GLY A 497 -11.51 -22.41 -5.46
N ASP A 498 -11.19 -21.12 -5.57
CA ASP A 498 -11.82 -20.19 -6.51
C ASP A 498 -11.22 -20.36 -7.91
N LEU A 499 -11.95 -21.06 -8.80
CA LEU A 499 -11.53 -21.25 -10.18
C LEU A 499 -11.58 -19.94 -11.00
N SER A 500 -12.42 -18.97 -10.61
CA SER A 500 -12.60 -17.75 -11.39
C SER A 500 -11.33 -16.92 -11.47
N ILE A 501 -10.46 -16.97 -10.45
CA ILE A 501 -9.17 -16.27 -10.49
C ILE A 501 -8.23 -16.83 -11.56
N LEU A 502 -8.28 -18.15 -11.79
CA LEU A 502 -7.53 -18.78 -12.87
C LEU A 502 -8.17 -18.41 -14.21
N GLU A 503 -9.49 -18.47 -14.35
CA GLU A 503 -10.21 -18.08 -15.57
C GLU A 503 -9.89 -16.63 -15.98
N GLU A 504 -9.85 -15.71 -15.01
CA GLU A 504 -9.52 -14.31 -15.25
C GLU A 504 -8.06 -14.08 -15.66
N CYS A 505 -7.12 -14.86 -15.12
CA CYS A 505 -5.69 -14.67 -15.32
C CYS A 505 -5.09 -15.54 -16.44
N TYR A 506 -5.83 -16.55 -16.92
CA TYR A 506 -5.27 -17.59 -17.78
C TYR A 506 -4.59 -17.05 -19.03
N SER A 507 -5.24 -16.11 -19.75
CA SER A 507 -4.65 -15.52 -20.96
C SER A 507 -3.34 -14.79 -20.64
N SER A 508 -3.30 -13.98 -19.57
CA SER A 508 -2.09 -13.28 -19.16
C SER A 508 -0.97 -14.21 -18.69
N MET A 509 -1.31 -15.36 -18.09
CA MET A 509 -0.34 -16.40 -17.75
C MET A 509 0.30 -16.99 -19.01
N LEU A 510 -0.50 -17.26 -20.05
CA LEU A 510 0.00 -17.76 -21.33
C LEU A 510 0.85 -16.70 -22.05
N ASP A 511 0.44 -15.43 -22.05
CA ASP A 511 1.22 -14.34 -22.64
C ASP A 511 2.62 -14.25 -22.00
N TYR A 512 2.72 -14.47 -20.69
CA TYR A 512 4.02 -14.53 -20.00
C TYR A 512 4.83 -15.78 -20.37
N MET A 513 4.20 -16.94 -20.53
CA MET A 513 4.88 -18.14 -21.02
C MET A 513 5.40 -17.99 -22.46
N ASP A 514 4.64 -17.30 -23.32
CA ASP A 514 5.07 -16.94 -24.68
C ASP A 514 6.28 -16.00 -24.64
N TYR A 515 6.26 -15.00 -23.74
CA TYR A 515 7.43 -14.16 -23.47
C TYR A 515 8.65 -14.97 -23.03
N LEU A 516 8.49 -15.97 -22.16
CA LEU A 516 9.61 -16.82 -21.72
C LEU A 516 10.11 -17.76 -22.83
N SER A 517 9.24 -18.17 -23.76
CA SER A 517 9.59 -19.14 -24.81
C SER A 517 10.75 -18.68 -25.70
N VAL A 518 10.93 -17.36 -25.88
CA VAL A 518 12.04 -16.80 -26.69
C VAL A 518 13.38 -16.81 -25.97
N THR A 519 13.41 -17.16 -24.68
CA THR A 519 14.63 -17.29 -23.88
C THR A 519 15.29 -18.67 -24.01
N ASN A 520 14.71 -19.57 -24.83
CA ASN A 520 15.00 -21.01 -24.84
C ASN A 520 14.67 -21.63 -23.47
N LEU A 521 15.50 -22.54 -22.94
CA LEU A 521 15.29 -23.19 -21.64
C LEU A 521 15.96 -22.43 -20.48
N GLU A 522 16.33 -21.17 -20.72
CA GLU A 522 17.14 -20.38 -19.80
C GLU A 522 16.33 -19.51 -18.82
N GLY A 523 15.04 -19.29 -19.12
CA GLY A 523 14.10 -18.61 -18.24
C GLY A 523 14.17 -17.08 -18.25
N PRO A 524 13.46 -16.42 -17.31
CA PRO A 524 13.35 -14.96 -17.22
C PRO A 524 14.69 -14.24 -17.01
N HIS A 525 14.71 -12.92 -17.17
CA HIS A 525 15.93 -12.14 -17.01
C HIS A 525 16.44 -12.16 -15.56
N GLN A 526 17.77 -12.26 -15.42
CA GLN A 526 18.44 -12.30 -14.13
C GLN A 526 18.53 -10.88 -13.53
N THR A 527 17.55 -10.49 -12.72
CA THR A 527 17.45 -9.12 -12.19
C THR A 527 17.97 -9.01 -10.75
N TYR A 528 17.26 -9.60 -9.79
CA TYR A 528 17.54 -9.41 -8.35
C TYR A 528 18.15 -10.66 -7.69
N GLY A 529 17.87 -11.86 -8.21
CA GLY A 529 18.36 -13.13 -7.66
C GLY A 529 17.77 -13.43 -6.27
N ASP A 530 18.55 -14.10 -5.41
CA ASP A 530 18.15 -14.36 -4.03
C ASP A 530 18.42 -13.12 -3.17
N TRP A 531 17.54 -12.13 -3.32
CA TRP A 531 17.74 -10.79 -2.79
C TRP A 531 17.97 -10.79 -1.27
N LEU A 532 18.97 -10.02 -0.81
CA LEU A 532 19.42 -9.93 0.58
C LEU A 532 19.99 -11.24 1.19
N ALA A 533 20.42 -12.21 0.37
CA ALA A 533 21.11 -13.40 0.86
C ALA A 533 22.49 -13.09 1.46
N TYR A 534 22.84 -13.81 2.53
CA TYR A 534 24.21 -13.83 3.07
C TYR A 534 25.16 -14.66 2.21
N GLU A 535 24.64 -15.72 1.59
CA GLU A 535 25.36 -16.56 0.65
C GLU A 535 24.77 -16.40 -0.75
N PRO A 536 25.53 -15.89 -1.73
CA PRO A 536 25.00 -15.64 -3.06
C PRO A 536 24.66 -16.94 -3.78
N THR A 537 23.53 -16.93 -4.48
CA THR A 537 23.12 -18.00 -5.41
C THR A 537 23.19 -17.46 -6.83
N GLU A 538 23.67 -18.29 -7.76
CA GLU A 538 23.76 -17.89 -9.17
C GLU A 538 22.38 -17.51 -9.72
N SER A 539 22.22 -16.28 -10.21
CA SER A 539 20.93 -15.80 -10.70
C SER A 539 20.39 -16.62 -11.88
N ARG A 540 21.25 -17.22 -12.70
CA ARG A 540 20.84 -18.11 -13.79
C ARG A 540 20.19 -19.39 -13.27
N LEU A 541 20.70 -19.96 -12.18
CA LEU A 541 20.09 -21.12 -11.52
C LEU A 541 18.67 -20.79 -11.10
N ILE A 542 18.48 -19.62 -10.47
CA ILE A 542 17.16 -19.14 -10.03
C ILE A 542 16.23 -18.97 -11.24
N SER A 543 16.71 -18.34 -12.31
CA SER A 543 15.92 -18.14 -13.53
C SER A 543 15.42 -19.46 -14.15
N ILE A 544 16.30 -20.44 -14.35
CA ILE A 544 15.90 -21.75 -14.90
C ILE A 544 14.92 -22.47 -13.95
N ALA A 545 15.16 -22.39 -12.64
CA ALA A 545 14.31 -23.01 -11.63
C ALA A 545 12.89 -22.41 -11.63
N TYR A 546 12.78 -21.09 -11.70
CA TYR A 546 11.49 -20.39 -11.78
C TYR A 546 10.76 -20.66 -13.10
N TYR A 547 11.46 -20.72 -14.23
CA TYR A 547 10.82 -21.07 -15.49
C TYR A 547 10.22 -22.50 -15.49
N ALA A 548 10.94 -23.46 -14.88
CA ALA A 548 10.38 -24.79 -14.65
C ALA A 548 9.13 -24.72 -13.76
N TYR A 549 9.21 -23.97 -12.66
CA TYR A 549 8.08 -23.84 -11.73
C TYR A 549 6.86 -23.21 -12.39
N ASP A 550 7.02 -22.17 -13.19
CA ASP A 550 5.94 -21.55 -13.95
C ASP A 550 5.30 -22.51 -14.94
N ALA A 551 6.09 -23.27 -15.72
CA ALA A 551 5.57 -24.30 -16.60
C ALA A 551 4.76 -25.36 -15.82
N LEU A 552 5.25 -25.78 -14.64
CA LEU A 552 4.53 -26.70 -13.77
C LEU A 552 3.21 -26.12 -13.26
N LEU A 553 3.19 -24.85 -12.87
CA LEU A 553 2.00 -24.19 -12.36
C LEU A 553 0.95 -23.93 -13.44
N VAL A 554 1.37 -23.52 -14.65
CA VAL A 554 0.46 -23.39 -15.79
C VAL A 554 -0.13 -24.75 -16.14
N SER A 555 0.68 -25.82 -16.20
CA SER A 555 0.16 -27.18 -16.39
C SER A 555 -0.93 -27.56 -15.38
N LYS A 556 -0.70 -27.26 -14.09
CA LYS A 556 -1.67 -27.52 -13.02
C LYS A 556 -2.90 -26.62 -13.10
N ALA A 557 -2.74 -25.35 -13.48
CA ALA A 557 -3.85 -24.41 -13.67
C ALA A 557 -4.74 -24.84 -14.85
N SER A 558 -4.14 -25.21 -15.98
CA SER A 558 -4.85 -25.76 -17.14
C SER A 558 -5.62 -27.04 -16.74
N ALA A 559 -5.00 -27.95 -16.00
CA ALA A 559 -5.68 -29.15 -15.52
C ALA A 559 -6.88 -28.85 -14.60
N ALA A 560 -6.78 -27.80 -13.77
CA ALA A 560 -7.87 -27.36 -12.90
C ALA A 560 -9.05 -26.72 -13.66
N LEU A 561 -8.77 -26.03 -14.78
CA LEU A 561 -9.77 -25.40 -15.64
C LEU A 561 -10.43 -26.37 -16.63
N SER A 562 -9.75 -27.48 -16.94
CA SER A 562 -10.27 -28.51 -17.82
C SER A 562 -11.56 -29.14 -17.27
N LYS A 563 -12.55 -29.27 -18.15
CA LYS A 563 -13.84 -29.90 -17.85
C LYS A 563 -13.94 -31.30 -18.45
N LYS A 564 -13.07 -31.65 -19.40
CA LYS A 564 -13.06 -32.96 -20.10
C LYS A 564 -11.64 -33.35 -20.53
N PRO A 565 -11.30 -34.66 -20.62
CA PRO A 565 -9.94 -35.16 -20.92
C PRO A 565 -9.28 -34.69 -22.22
N ASP A 566 -10.02 -34.10 -23.16
CA ASP A 566 -9.54 -33.69 -24.49
C ASP A 566 -10.01 -32.27 -24.85
N ASP A 567 -10.29 -31.41 -23.86
CA ASP A 567 -10.51 -29.99 -24.12
C ASP A 567 -9.19 -29.22 -24.23
N GLU A 568 -9.25 -27.98 -24.71
CA GLU A 568 -8.07 -27.14 -24.91
C GLU A 568 -7.23 -27.01 -23.63
N TYR A 569 -7.87 -26.94 -22.46
CA TYR A 569 -7.17 -26.89 -21.18
C TYR A 569 -6.44 -28.20 -20.86
N ALA A 570 -7.03 -29.36 -21.14
CA ALA A 570 -6.35 -30.65 -20.98
C ALA A 570 -5.12 -30.77 -21.89
N GLU A 571 -5.24 -30.34 -23.15
CA GLU A 571 -4.10 -30.32 -24.09
C GLU A 571 -2.98 -29.39 -23.60
N ARG A 572 -3.32 -28.17 -23.15
CA ARG A 572 -2.36 -27.24 -22.56
C ARG A 572 -1.70 -27.80 -21.29
N ALA A 573 -2.46 -28.52 -20.47
CA ALA A 573 -1.92 -29.14 -19.26
C ALA A 573 -0.77 -30.11 -19.59
N GLU A 574 -0.94 -30.94 -20.63
CA GLU A 574 0.11 -31.87 -21.08
C GLU A 574 1.28 -31.12 -21.76
N GLU A 575 1.01 -30.13 -22.60
CA GLU A 575 2.04 -29.31 -23.26
C GLU A 575 3.01 -28.67 -22.25
N TYR A 576 2.48 -28.03 -21.22
CA TYR A 576 3.29 -27.38 -20.19
C TYR A 576 3.96 -28.38 -19.25
N ARG A 577 3.39 -29.58 -19.07
CA ARG A 577 4.07 -30.69 -18.36
C ARG A 577 5.31 -31.17 -19.12
N ASP A 578 5.21 -31.29 -20.44
CA ASP A 578 6.33 -31.64 -21.30
C ASP A 578 7.40 -30.55 -21.32
N LEU A 579 7.00 -29.27 -21.32
CA LEU A 579 7.93 -28.15 -21.19
C LEU A 579 8.66 -28.19 -19.85
N TYR A 580 7.94 -28.37 -18.73
CA TYR A 580 8.54 -28.55 -17.40
C TYR A 580 9.61 -29.65 -17.40
N ALA A 581 9.29 -30.83 -17.96
CA ALA A 581 10.24 -31.94 -18.05
C ALA A 581 11.47 -31.63 -18.92
N LYS A 582 11.33 -30.83 -19.99
CA LYS A 582 12.46 -30.34 -20.80
C LYS A 582 13.35 -29.38 -20.00
N ILE A 583 12.77 -28.43 -19.26
CA ILE A 583 13.53 -27.48 -18.44
C ILE A 583 14.24 -28.19 -17.28
N CYS A 584 13.59 -29.16 -16.62
CA CYS A 584 14.23 -29.97 -15.58
C CYS A 584 15.49 -30.69 -16.10
N ARG A 585 15.41 -31.33 -17.28
CA ARG A 585 16.59 -31.96 -17.91
C ARG A 585 17.68 -30.95 -18.22
N HIS A 586 17.32 -29.75 -18.67
CA HIS A 586 18.28 -28.68 -18.90
C HIS A 586 18.95 -28.24 -17.59
N PHE A 587 18.18 -27.97 -16.54
CA PHE A 587 18.70 -27.67 -15.19
C PHE A 587 19.68 -28.74 -14.71
N GLN A 588 19.32 -30.02 -14.86
CA GLN A 588 20.16 -31.15 -14.47
C GLN A 588 21.48 -31.18 -15.25
N ASN A 589 21.43 -31.00 -16.58
CA ASN A 589 22.65 -30.95 -17.39
C ASN A 589 23.59 -29.81 -16.98
N VAL A 590 23.03 -28.65 -16.60
CA VAL A 590 23.80 -27.47 -16.21
C VAL A 590 24.34 -27.60 -14.79
N TYR A 591 23.54 -28.04 -13.81
CA TYR A 591 23.85 -27.89 -12.38
C TYR A 591 23.99 -29.20 -11.60
N LEU A 592 23.58 -30.37 -12.10
CA LEU A 592 23.71 -31.64 -11.38
C LEU A 592 25.10 -32.26 -11.59
N ASN A 593 25.73 -32.70 -10.50
CA ASN A 593 26.96 -33.49 -10.52
C ASN A 593 26.63 -34.99 -10.65
N PRO A 594 27.56 -35.83 -11.14
CA PRO A 594 27.36 -37.27 -11.22
C PRO A 594 27.10 -37.96 -9.88
N ASP A 595 27.46 -37.34 -8.75
CA ASP A 595 27.22 -37.86 -7.39
C ASP A 595 25.84 -37.48 -6.81
N GLY A 596 25.00 -36.80 -7.60
CA GLY A 596 23.66 -36.37 -7.21
C GLY A 596 23.61 -35.03 -6.46
N THR A 597 24.75 -34.37 -6.22
CA THR A 597 24.82 -33.03 -5.62
C THR A 597 24.76 -31.92 -6.67
N LEU A 598 24.58 -30.66 -6.24
CA LEU A 598 24.58 -29.51 -7.14
C LEU A 598 25.97 -28.88 -7.26
N LYS A 599 26.30 -28.36 -8.45
CA LYS A 599 27.50 -27.55 -8.70
C LYS A 599 27.47 -26.23 -7.91
N GLN A 600 26.29 -25.62 -7.80
CA GLN A 600 26.03 -24.49 -6.91
C GLN A 600 25.53 -25.02 -5.56
N THR A 601 26.22 -24.66 -4.49
CA THR A 601 26.04 -25.33 -3.19
C THR A 601 25.38 -24.46 -2.14
N SER A 602 24.83 -23.29 -2.50
CA SER A 602 24.12 -22.42 -1.54
C SER A 602 22.89 -23.12 -0.95
N GLN A 603 22.40 -22.67 0.23
CA GLN A 603 21.14 -23.18 0.79
C GLN A 603 20.00 -23.02 -0.21
N THR A 604 19.87 -21.84 -0.83
CA THR A 604 18.83 -21.54 -1.83
C THR A 604 18.90 -22.42 -3.07
N ALA A 605 20.08 -22.74 -3.57
CA ALA A 605 20.22 -23.61 -4.74
C ALA A 605 19.59 -25.00 -4.48
N TYR A 606 19.90 -25.60 -3.33
CA TYR A 606 19.31 -26.88 -2.94
C TYR A 606 17.82 -26.77 -2.63
N LEU A 607 17.39 -25.70 -1.97
CA LEU A 607 15.97 -25.47 -1.67
C LEU A 607 15.13 -25.39 -2.94
N LEU A 608 15.53 -24.58 -3.92
CA LEU A 608 14.81 -24.46 -5.20
C LEU A 608 14.77 -25.79 -5.94
N ALA A 609 15.89 -26.50 -6.02
CA ALA A 609 15.96 -27.79 -6.71
C ALA A 609 15.04 -28.86 -6.08
N LEU A 610 14.95 -28.88 -4.74
CA LEU A 610 14.11 -29.84 -4.02
C LEU A 610 12.63 -29.45 -4.04
N LYS A 611 12.32 -28.17 -3.83
CA LYS A 611 10.95 -27.64 -3.75
C LYS A 611 10.25 -27.66 -5.10
N PHE A 612 10.95 -27.29 -6.17
CA PHE A 612 10.41 -27.29 -7.53
C PHE A 612 10.59 -28.64 -8.24
N ASP A 613 11.04 -29.68 -7.51
CA ASP A 613 11.19 -31.05 -8.01
C ASP A 613 12.04 -31.18 -9.29
N LEU A 614 13.16 -30.46 -9.32
CA LEU A 614 14.05 -30.36 -10.48
C LEU A 614 15.03 -31.54 -10.61
N LEU A 615 15.08 -32.42 -9.60
CA LEU A 615 16.08 -33.48 -9.48
C LEU A 615 15.49 -34.85 -9.82
N PRO A 616 16.26 -35.75 -10.47
CA PRO A 616 15.90 -37.16 -10.56
C PRO A 616 15.68 -37.76 -9.17
N GLN A 617 14.73 -38.71 -9.07
CA GLN A 617 14.30 -39.28 -7.79
C GLN A 617 15.45 -39.90 -6.99
N ASP A 618 16.42 -40.52 -7.67
CA ASP A 618 17.62 -41.14 -7.08
C ASP A 618 18.66 -40.13 -6.59
N CYS A 619 18.62 -38.87 -7.05
CA CYS A 619 19.51 -37.80 -6.63
C CYS A 619 18.97 -36.96 -5.45
N ARG A 620 17.65 -37.00 -5.20
CA ARG A 620 17.00 -36.18 -4.16
C ARG A 620 17.58 -36.41 -2.76
N GLU A 621 17.96 -37.64 -2.44
CA GLU A 621 18.53 -37.98 -1.13
C GLU A 621 19.93 -37.37 -0.93
N ALA A 622 20.75 -37.29 -1.98
CA ALA A 622 22.06 -36.65 -1.92
C ALA A 622 21.93 -35.13 -1.71
N ALA A 623 21.02 -34.50 -2.45
CA ALA A 623 20.71 -33.08 -2.28
C ALA A 623 20.15 -32.75 -0.89
N ARG A 624 19.25 -33.60 -0.36
CA ARG A 624 18.73 -33.47 1.02
C ARG A 624 19.86 -33.47 2.04
N LYS A 625 20.77 -34.45 1.99
CA LYS A 625 21.92 -34.54 2.89
C LYS A 625 22.84 -33.33 2.76
N ALA A 626 23.12 -32.89 1.53
CA ALA A 626 23.97 -31.73 1.30
C ALA A 626 23.39 -30.44 1.90
N LEU A 627 22.07 -30.22 1.75
CA LEU A 627 21.37 -29.10 2.38
C LEU A 627 21.42 -29.18 3.91
N ALA A 628 21.09 -30.35 4.47
CA ALA A 628 21.11 -30.58 5.92
C ALA A 628 22.49 -30.33 6.52
N GLU A 629 23.55 -30.90 5.93
CA GLU A 629 24.93 -30.67 6.36
C GLU A 629 25.30 -29.19 6.31
N LYS A 630 24.83 -28.46 5.30
CA LYS A 630 25.14 -27.05 5.15
C LYS A 630 24.49 -26.19 6.24
N ILE A 631 23.24 -26.46 6.59
CA ILE A 631 22.53 -25.79 7.69
C ILE A 631 23.25 -26.05 9.01
N VAL A 632 23.63 -27.31 9.27
CA VAL A 632 24.36 -27.70 10.50
C VAL A 632 25.73 -27.02 10.55
N LYS A 633 26.49 -27.04 9.44
CA LYS A 633 27.80 -26.38 9.35
C LYS A 633 27.71 -24.86 9.52
N ASN A 634 26.59 -24.24 9.16
CA ASN A 634 26.33 -22.81 9.39
C ASN A 634 25.80 -22.50 10.80
N GLY A 635 25.77 -23.49 11.70
CA GLY A 635 25.31 -23.33 13.08
C GLY A 635 23.81 -23.10 13.20
N TYR A 636 23.02 -23.78 12.36
CA TYR A 636 21.55 -23.66 12.33
C TYR A 636 21.08 -22.23 12.04
N ARG A 637 21.68 -21.61 11.02
CA ARG A 637 21.32 -20.26 10.56
C ARG A 637 20.96 -20.28 9.09
N LEU A 638 19.96 -19.49 8.74
CA LEU A 638 19.65 -19.16 7.35
C LEU A 638 20.82 -18.40 6.71
N SER A 639 21.19 -18.79 5.48
CA SER A 639 22.07 -18.01 4.60
C SER A 639 21.34 -17.49 3.35
N THR A 640 20.03 -17.76 3.28
CA THR A 640 19.11 -17.48 2.18
C THR A 640 18.66 -16.02 2.14
N GLY A 641 18.32 -15.55 0.95
CA GLY A 641 17.60 -14.29 0.70
C GLY A 641 16.10 -14.52 0.58
N PHE A 642 15.41 -13.66 -0.18
CA PHE A 642 13.95 -13.69 -0.33
C PHE A 642 13.43 -15.04 -0.83
N VAL A 643 13.92 -15.51 -1.97
CA VAL A 643 13.35 -16.69 -2.64
C VAL A 643 13.67 -17.97 -1.88
N GLY A 644 14.86 -18.05 -1.27
CA GLY A 644 15.24 -19.20 -0.44
C GLY A 644 14.49 -19.26 0.89
N SER A 645 14.39 -18.12 1.59
CA SER A 645 13.74 -18.07 2.92
C SER A 645 12.25 -18.39 2.85
N ALA A 646 11.58 -17.97 1.76
CA ALA A 646 10.16 -18.19 1.53
C ALA A 646 9.76 -19.68 1.58
N ILE A 647 10.65 -20.56 1.13
CA ILE A 647 10.40 -22.00 1.00
C ILE A 647 11.21 -22.84 1.98
N LEU A 648 12.11 -22.27 2.77
CA LEU A 648 13.07 -22.98 3.62
C LEU A 648 12.40 -24.01 4.54
N ASN A 649 11.57 -23.57 5.48
CA ASN A 649 10.98 -24.46 6.48
C ASN A 649 9.93 -25.42 5.89
N GLN A 650 9.22 -24.99 4.84
CA GLN A 650 8.30 -25.87 4.11
C GLN A 650 9.06 -27.00 3.41
N THR A 651 10.13 -26.67 2.70
CA THR A 651 10.95 -27.65 1.97
C THR A 651 11.61 -28.63 2.92
N LEU A 652 12.19 -28.16 4.02
CA LEU A 652 12.77 -29.03 5.06
C LEU A 652 11.73 -30.00 5.62
N SER A 653 10.52 -29.53 5.90
CA SER A 653 9.44 -30.39 6.39
C SER A 653 9.02 -31.44 5.34
N GLU A 654 8.89 -31.04 4.08
CA GLU A 654 8.49 -31.91 2.96
C GLU A 654 9.53 -33.02 2.66
N ILE A 655 10.82 -32.75 2.87
CA ILE A 655 11.90 -33.72 2.64
C ILE A 655 12.26 -34.53 3.90
N GLY A 656 11.50 -34.41 4.99
CA GLY A 656 11.70 -35.19 6.22
C GLY A 656 12.74 -34.62 7.20
N GLU A 657 13.16 -33.36 7.02
CA GLU A 657 14.11 -32.63 7.87
C GLU A 657 13.40 -31.69 8.86
N GLY A 658 12.26 -32.12 9.41
CA GLY A 658 11.43 -31.30 10.30
C GLY A 658 12.16 -30.81 11.56
N ASN A 659 13.07 -31.62 12.13
CA ASN A 659 13.87 -31.20 13.29
C ASN A 659 14.83 -30.05 12.95
N LEU A 660 15.37 -30.00 11.73
CA LEU A 660 16.19 -28.87 11.28
C LEU A 660 15.33 -27.62 11.11
N ALA A 661 14.10 -27.76 10.60
CA ALA A 661 13.18 -26.63 10.46
C ALA A 661 12.80 -25.99 11.81
N TYR A 662 12.72 -26.78 12.90
CA TYR A 662 12.51 -26.27 14.26
C TYR A 662 13.79 -25.70 14.91
N SER A 663 14.97 -26.13 14.46
CA SER A 663 16.25 -25.66 15.02
C SER A 663 16.70 -24.32 14.42
N LEU A 664 16.26 -24.03 13.20
CA LEU A 664 16.35 -22.74 12.52
C LEU A 664 15.35 -21.75 13.12
#